data_AF-A0A377GXJ5-F1
#
_entry.id   AF-A0A377GXJ5-F1
#
_cell.length_a   1.000
_cell.length_b   1.000
_cell.length_c   1.000
_cell.angle_alpha   90.00
_cell.angle_beta   90.00
_cell.angle_gamma   90.00
#
_symmetry.space_group_name_H-M   'P 1'
#
loop_
_entity.id
_entity.type
_entity.pdbx_description
1 polymer ?
#
loop_
_entity_poly.entity_id
_entity_poly.type
_entity_poly.pdbx_seq_one_letter_code
_entity_poly.pdbx_strand_id
1 'polypeptide(L)'
;MKHLSENIRVPIELDNPSIMRNESLCIKCGQCKEICEKYIGVHNTYKLVDTNNIAVCINCGQCANVCPTSSITEKYEYQDVKKAILDSDKIVIFSTSPSVRVALGEEFGEEDGKFLEGKMVSLLRKLGGNYILDTNFGADLTILEEASELIERVTKKTAPLPQFTSCCPAWVKYLETYLPDMRSNLSSAKSPIGMQGPTIKTYFAKMTNLDPKRIVNVAVTPCTAKKFEIRREEMNAAGRYLDIPDMRDMDYVITTRELAKWAKEEGIDFSSLEDSKYDSFMGEASGAGVIFGNTGGVMEAALRTAYKYITGEDAPEVLLNFEPVRGMKDVKTASLKVKDLELKVAVIYGTKSAKEFIERIKKENNEYHFIEVMTCPGGCIGGGGQPKGTLEKGDALREKRIEGLYSRDRELEKRRSDENEELMELYEKFYGEPLSELAKTMLHTDYIDRRKDLGGNNMKKYRCTVCGYVHEGELTEDFKCPICKQPASVFEEVKEGKKSENKYAGTKTEKNLMEAFAGESQARNKYTYFAEIAKREGYEQLAEIFLSTARNEQEHARLWFDALGHIGNTAENLLSAAEGENYEWTDMYDRFAKDADEEGFHELAEKFRQVAAIEKTHEERYLALLKNVEMQKVFEKGVQVMWECRICGHLVVGPKAPEVCPVCNYSQSYFEIRKENY
;
A
#
# COMPACT_ATOMS: atom_id res chain seq x y z
N MET A 1 20.52 -4.03 -11.41
CA MET A 1 20.64 -4.84 -12.65
C MET A 1 19.78 -4.14 -13.70
N LYS A 2 20.27 -3.87 -14.92
CA LYS A 2 19.41 -3.23 -15.94
C LYS A 2 18.41 -4.27 -16.45
N HIS A 3 17.11 -3.98 -16.34
CA HIS A 3 16.07 -4.82 -16.94
C HIS A 3 16.34 -4.97 -18.44
N LEU A 4 16.10 -6.17 -18.97
CA LEU A 4 16.04 -6.33 -20.43
C LEU A 4 14.89 -5.49 -20.98
N SER A 5 14.97 -5.11 -22.26
CA SER A 5 13.98 -4.25 -22.93
C SER A 5 12.54 -4.65 -22.58
N GLU A 6 11.78 -3.66 -22.09
CA GLU A 6 10.34 -3.75 -21.79
C GLU A 6 9.54 -4.30 -22.99
N ASN A 7 10.04 -4.09 -24.20
CA ASN A 7 9.42 -4.59 -25.43
C ASN A 7 9.34 -6.12 -25.51
N ILE A 8 10.18 -6.84 -24.77
CA ILE A 8 10.32 -8.31 -24.85
C ILE A 8 9.58 -9.02 -23.70
N ARG A 9 9.62 -8.47 -22.48
CA ARG A 9 9.10 -9.13 -21.28
C ARG A 9 8.83 -8.13 -20.15
N VAL A 10 7.98 -8.50 -19.20
CA VAL A 10 7.76 -7.66 -18.00
C VAL A 10 9.05 -7.54 -17.17
N PRO A 11 9.36 -6.36 -16.62
CA PRO A 11 10.42 -6.23 -15.61
C PRO A 11 9.95 -6.81 -14.27
N ILE A 12 10.84 -7.45 -13.53
CA ILE A 12 10.58 -8.06 -12.21
C ILE A 12 11.79 -7.77 -11.33
N GLU A 13 11.57 -7.15 -10.17
CA GLU A 13 12.64 -6.89 -9.21
C GLU A 13 13.14 -8.16 -8.52
N LEU A 14 14.42 -8.17 -8.15
CA LEU A 14 15.05 -9.31 -7.47
C LEU A 14 14.49 -9.55 -6.07
N ASP A 15 14.06 -8.49 -5.40
CA ASP A 15 13.46 -8.48 -4.07
C ASP A 15 11.92 -8.53 -4.11
N ASN A 16 11.32 -8.76 -5.28
CA ASN A 16 9.88 -8.93 -5.38
C ASN A 16 9.42 -10.08 -4.46
N PRO A 17 8.52 -9.83 -3.49
CA PRO A 17 8.15 -10.82 -2.48
C PRO A 17 7.24 -11.92 -3.02
N SER A 18 6.64 -11.73 -4.20
CA SER A 18 5.56 -12.58 -4.71
C SER A 18 6.02 -13.51 -5.83
N ILE A 19 6.88 -13.02 -6.72
CA ILE A 19 7.35 -13.76 -7.90
C ILE A 19 8.85 -13.53 -8.10
N MET A 20 9.50 -14.49 -8.74
CA MET A 20 10.91 -14.42 -9.11
C MET A 20 11.13 -14.87 -10.56
N ARG A 21 12.28 -14.50 -11.13
CA ARG A 21 12.68 -14.91 -12.47
C ARG A 21 14.01 -15.66 -12.45
N ASN A 22 14.02 -16.86 -13.03
CA ASN A 22 15.23 -17.52 -13.48
C ASN A 22 15.54 -17.10 -14.93
N GLU A 23 16.59 -16.29 -15.07
CA GLU A 23 17.03 -15.74 -16.35
C GLU A 23 17.47 -16.81 -17.35
N SER A 24 18.08 -17.91 -16.88
CA SER A 24 18.58 -18.99 -17.76
C SER A 24 17.47 -19.77 -18.48
N LEU A 25 16.25 -19.75 -17.94
CA LEU A 25 15.09 -20.43 -18.52
C LEU A 25 14.27 -19.52 -19.45
N CYS A 26 14.59 -18.22 -19.53
CA CYS A 26 13.76 -17.26 -20.26
C CYS A 26 14.00 -17.37 -21.77
N ILE A 27 13.00 -17.87 -22.50
CA ILE A 27 13.02 -17.98 -23.97
C ILE A 27 12.54 -16.70 -24.68
N LYS A 28 12.31 -15.60 -23.95
CA LYS A 28 11.91 -14.29 -24.50
C LYS A 28 10.65 -14.33 -25.39
N CYS A 29 9.67 -15.18 -25.05
CA CYS A 29 8.47 -15.39 -25.85
C CYS A 29 7.41 -14.28 -25.78
N GLY A 30 7.55 -13.29 -24.89
CA GLY A 30 6.60 -12.17 -24.77
C GLY A 30 5.29 -12.46 -24.03
N GLN A 31 4.93 -13.71 -23.71
CA GLN A 31 3.63 -14.02 -23.08
C GLN A 31 3.42 -13.30 -21.74
N CYS A 32 4.48 -13.20 -20.91
CA CYS A 32 4.41 -12.47 -19.65
C CYS A 32 4.12 -10.97 -19.83
N LYS A 33 4.65 -10.37 -20.92
CA LYS A 33 4.38 -8.99 -21.32
C LYS A 33 2.92 -8.84 -21.72
N GLU A 34 2.49 -9.70 -22.63
CA GLU A 34 1.15 -9.65 -23.21
C GLU A 34 0.05 -9.73 -22.16
N ILE A 35 0.14 -10.66 -21.20
CA ILE A 35 -0.87 -10.77 -20.14
C ILE A 35 -0.86 -9.53 -19.21
N CYS A 36 0.32 -8.98 -18.92
CA CYS A 36 0.46 -7.82 -18.04
C CYS A 36 -0.04 -6.52 -18.69
N GLU A 37 0.12 -6.42 -20.00
CA GLU A 37 -0.31 -5.27 -20.81
C GLU A 37 -1.81 -5.34 -21.13
N LYS A 38 -2.25 -6.45 -21.74
CA LYS A 38 -3.60 -6.55 -22.32
C LYS A 38 -4.68 -6.77 -21.29
N TYR A 39 -4.39 -7.49 -20.20
CA TYR A 39 -5.39 -7.90 -19.22
C TYR A 39 -5.21 -7.24 -17.86
N ILE A 40 -3.98 -7.18 -17.36
CA ILE A 40 -3.68 -6.53 -16.08
C ILE A 40 -3.63 -4.99 -16.22
N GLY A 41 -3.17 -4.47 -17.36
CA GLY A 41 -3.09 -3.02 -17.57
C GLY A 41 -2.04 -2.35 -16.68
N VAL A 42 -0.88 -2.99 -16.49
CA VAL A 42 0.27 -2.46 -15.74
C VAL A 42 1.53 -2.34 -16.60
N HIS A 43 1.74 -3.26 -17.53
CA HIS A 43 2.85 -3.07 -18.47
C HIS A 43 2.50 -1.98 -19.49
N ASN A 44 3.49 -1.17 -19.89
CA ASN A 44 3.35 0.01 -20.77
C ASN A 44 2.54 1.19 -20.21
N THR A 45 2.22 1.21 -18.91
CA THR A 45 1.54 2.35 -18.27
C THR A 45 2.49 3.32 -17.56
N TYR A 46 3.76 2.94 -17.40
CA TYR A 46 4.87 3.75 -16.88
C TYR A 46 6.12 3.45 -17.70
N LYS A 47 7.13 4.32 -17.62
CA LYS A 47 8.46 4.04 -18.20
C LYS A 47 9.42 3.74 -17.06
N LEU A 48 10.23 2.70 -17.19
CA LEU A 48 11.27 2.40 -16.20
C LEU A 48 12.18 3.59 -15.89
N VAL A 49 12.47 4.45 -16.87
CA VAL A 49 13.30 5.64 -16.63
C VAL A 49 12.66 6.62 -15.64
N ASP A 50 11.33 6.70 -15.62
CA ASP A 50 10.59 7.60 -14.75
C ASP A 50 10.56 7.07 -13.30
N THR A 51 10.78 5.76 -13.13
CA THR A 51 10.73 5.03 -11.85
C THR A 51 12.11 4.63 -11.33
N ASN A 52 13.19 5.34 -11.70
CA ASN A 52 14.57 4.99 -11.34
C ASN A 52 14.97 3.55 -11.75
N ASN A 53 14.41 3.07 -12.85
CA ASN A 53 14.53 1.69 -13.36
C ASN A 53 13.96 0.62 -12.42
N ILE A 54 13.01 0.98 -11.55
CA ILE A 54 12.29 0.06 -10.66
C ILE A 54 10.95 -0.31 -11.30
N ALA A 55 10.68 -1.61 -11.41
CA ALA A 55 9.44 -2.12 -11.96
C ALA A 55 8.25 -1.87 -11.02
N VAL A 56 7.21 -1.20 -11.52
CA VAL A 56 5.91 -1.13 -10.86
C VAL A 56 5.16 -2.44 -11.11
N CYS A 57 4.99 -3.22 -10.04
CA CYS A 57 4.34 -4.52 -10.07
C CYS A 57 3.25 -4.60 -9.00
N ILE A 58 2.05 -5.04 -9.40
CA ILE A 58 0.93 -5.29 -8.48
C ILE A 58 0.92 -6.72 -7.89
N ASN A 59 1.99 -7.49 -8.12
CA ASN A 59 2.23 -8.81 -7.51
C ASN A 59 1.23 -9.94 -7.87
N CYS A 60 0.34 -9.75 -8.85
CA CYS A 60 -0.75 -10.69 -9.18
C CYS A 60 -0.30 -12.07 -9.69
N GLY A 61 0.93 -12.19 -10.18
CA GLY A 61 1.52 -13.45 -10.63
C GLY A 61 0.98 -14.03 -11.93
N GLN A 62 0.12 -13.32 -12.67
CA GLN A 62 -0.38 -13.81 -13.97
C GLN A 62 0.76 -14.03 -14.97
N CYS A 63 1.83 -13.24 -14.90
CA CYS A 63 3.06 -13.46 -15.69
C CYS A 63 3.78 -14.78 -15.36
N ALA A 64 3.68 -15.27 -14.11
CA ALA A 64 4.19 -16.58 -13.72
C ALA A 64 3.32 -17.70 -14.29
N ASN A 65 2.00 -17.51 -14.24
CA ASN A 65 1.03 -18.49 -14.70
C ASN A 65 1.12 -18.73 -16.22
N VAL A 66 1.36 -17.69 -17.01
CA VAL A 66 1.53 -17.80 -18.47
C VAL A 66 2.97 -18.10 -18.90
N CYS A 67 3.93 -18.32 -18.00
CA CYS A 67 5.31 -18.56 -18.39
C CYS A 67 5.52 -20.05 -18.76
N PRO A 68 5.77 -20.39 -20.05
CA PRO A 68 5.77 -21.77 -20.52
C PRO A 68 7.00 -22.57 -20.04
N THR A 69 8.12 -21.90 -19.79
CA THR A 69 9.36 -22.55 -19.34
C THR A 69 9.55 -22.52 -17.83
N SER A 70 8.57 -21.99 -17.09
CA SER A 70 8.73 -21.69 -15.65
C SER A 70 9.97 -20.84 -15.35
N SER A 71 10.35 -19.97 -16.28
CA SER A 71 11.32 -18.90 -16.02
C SER A 71 10.79 -17.91 -14.99
N ILE A 72 9.47 -17.67 -14.93
CA ILE A 72 8.84 -16.91 -13.87
C ILE A 72 8.03 -17.88 -13.01
N THR A 73 8.27 -17.82 -11.70
CA THR A 73 7.56 -18.59 -10.67
C THR A 73 7.20 -17.66 -9.51
N GLU A 74 6.39 -18.16 -8.60
CA GLU A 74 6.25 -17.62 -7.26
C GLU A 74 7.61 -17.62 -6.52
N LYS A 75 7.75 -16.71 -5.56
CA LYS A 75 8.86 -16.74 -4.61
C LYS A 75 8.59 -17.86 -3.61
N TYR A 76 9.47 -18.87 -3.55
CA TYR A 76 9.26 -20.02 -2.68
C TYR A 76 9.44 -19.67 -1.21
N GLU A 77 8.47 -20.06 -0.38
CA GLU A 77 8.45 -19.92 1.09
C GLU A 77 8.22 -21.27 1.79
N TYR A 78 7.79 -22.30 1.07
CA TYR A 78 7.57 -23.64 1.66
C TYR A 78 8.82 -24.25 2.30
N GLN A 79 10.01 -23.83 1.87
CA GLN A 79 11.28 -24.23 2.50
C GLN A 79 11.46 -23.64 3.90
N ASP A 80 10.99 -22.41 4.13
CA ASP A 80 11.04 -21.79 5.46
C ASP A 80 9.95 -22.38 6.36
N VAL A 81 8.78 -22.70 5.81
CA VAL A 81 7.74 -23.47 6.51
C VAL A 81 8.25 -24.86 6.89
N LYS A 82 8.94 -25.56 5.99
CA LYS A 82 9.56 -26.86 6.29
C LYS A 82 10.55 -26.77 7.46
N LYS A 83 11.37 -25.71 7.54
CA LYS A 83 12.25 -25.49 8.69
C LYS A 83 11.45 -25.26 9.98
N ALA A 84 10.37 -24.48 9.92
CA ALA A 84 9.51 -24.23 11.07
C ALA A 84 8.84 -25.51 11.59
N ILE A 85 8.44 -26.43 10.71
CA ILE A 85 7.89 -27.73 11.11
C ILE A 85 8.91 -28.61 11.86
N LEU A 86 10.19 -28.50 11.50
CA LEU A 86 11.26 -29.27 12.15
C LEU A 86 11.69 -28.68 13.51
N ASP A 87 11.26 -27.47 13.83
CA ASP A 87 11.56 -26.79 15.10
C ASP A 87 10.49 -27.16 16.14
N SER A 88 10.89 -27.93 17.17
CA SER A 88 9.99 -28.38 18.25
C SER A 88 9.42 -27.24 19.09
N ASP A 89 10.03 -26.06 19.06
CA ASP A 89 9.55 -24.89 19.78
C ASP A 89 8.46 -24.14 18.99
N LYS A 90 8.23 -24.48 17.72
CA LYS A 90 7.21 -23.87 16.87
C LYS A 90 5.94 -24.70 16.77
N ILE A 91 4.85 -24.00 16.50
CA ILE A 91 3.53 -24.57 16.24
C ILE A 91 3.08 -24.05 14.88
N VAL A 92 3.13 -24.91 13.87
CA VAL A 92 2.81 -24.55 12.50
C VAL A 92 1.31 -24.74 12.26
N ILE A 93 0.62 -23.64 11.96
CA ILE A 93 -0.81 -23.62 11.65
C ILE A 93 -0.96 -23.32 10.16
N PHE A 94 -1.72 -24.14 9.44
CA PHE A 94 -2.06 -23.90 8.04
C PHE A 94 -3.50 -23.44 7.89
N SER A 95 -3.72 -22.40 7.10
CA SER A 95 -5.04 -21.95 6.67
C SER A 95 -5.19 -22.07 5.16
N THR A 96 -6.19 -22.82 4.68
CA THR A 96 -6.31 -23.11 3.23
C THR A 96 -7.43 -22.35 2.54
N SER A 97 -7.09 -21.61 1.48
CA SER A 97 -8.04 -20.83 0.67
C SER A 97 -9.01 -21.71 -0.14
N PRO A 98 -10.22 -21.20 -0.49
CA PRO A 98 -11.23 -21.97 -1.19
C PRO A 98 -10.75 -22.51 -2.53
N SER A 99 -10.03 -21.74 -3.34
CA SER A 99 -9.63 -22.21 -4.68
C SER A 99 -8.51 -23.27 -4.70
N VAL A 100 -7.85 -23.56 -3.57
CA VAL A 100 -6.79 -24.58 -3.52
C VAL A 100 -7.39 -25.97 -3.69
N ARG A 101 -8.52 -26.22 -3.00
CA ARG A 101 -9.16 -27.55 -2.96
C ARG A 101 -9.80 -28.00 -4.28
N VAL A 102 -10.01 -27.09 -5.24
CA VAL A 102 -10.52 -27.41 -6.59
C VAL A 102 -9.44 -27.45 -7.68
N ALA A 103 -8.20 -27.12 -7.33
CA ALA A 103 -7.09 -27.04 -8.29
C ALA A 103 -5.89 -27.91 -7.91
N LEU A 104 -5.63 -28.15 -6.62
CA LEU A 104 -4.47 -28.91 -6.15
C LEU A 104 -4.36 -30.29 -6.81
N GLY A 105 -5.48 -30.98 -7.00
CA GLY A 105 -5.52 -32.32 -7.59
C GLY A 105 -4.98 -32.40 -9.02
N GLU A 106 -5.01 -31.30 -9.77
CA GLU A 106 -4.49 -31.26 -11.15
C GLU A 106 -2.99 -31.59 -11.21
N GLU A 107 -2.24 -31.23 -10.17
CA GLU A 107 -0.81 -31.54 -10.04
C GLU A 107 -0.55 -33.03 -9.79
N PHE A 108 -1.56 -33.80 -9.44
CA PHE A 108 -1.51 -35.22 -9.13
C PHE A 108 -2.34 -36.08 -10.09
N GLY A 109 -2.85 -35.49 -11.19
CA GLY A 109 -3.62 -36.21 -12.20
C GLY A 109 -5.08 -36.50 -11.82
N GLU A 110 -5.61 -35.84 -10.79
CA GLU A 110 -7.04 -35.87 -10.48
C GLU A 110 -7.84 -35.05 -11.51
N GLU A 111 -9.15 -35.23 -11.51
CA GLU A 111 -10.06 -34.51 -12.42
C GLU A 111 -10.08 -33.00 -12.16
N ASP A 112 -10.04 -32.22 -13.24
CA ASP A 112 -10.13 -30.75 -13.21
C ASP A 112 -11.39 -30.28 -12.46
N GLY A 113 -11.22 -29.40 -11.47
CA GLY A 113 -12.33 -28.83 -10.70
C GLY A 113 -12.89 -29.72 -9.60
N LYS A 114 -12.38 -30.95 -9.44
CA LYS A 114 -12.78 -31.86 -8.36
C LYS A 114 -12.47 -31.25 -6.99
N PHE A 115 -13.45 -31.25 -6.10
CA PHE A 115 -13.34 -30.72 -4.75
C PHE A 115 -12.62 -31.73 -3.83
N LEU A 116 -11.39 -31.42 -3.42
CA LEU A 116 -10.44 -32.33 -2.75
C LEU A 116 -9.98 -31.78 -1.38
N GLU A 117 -10.94 -31.32 -0.58
CA GLU A 117 -10.68 -30.74 0.75
C GLU A 117 -10.04 -31.75 1.72
N GLY A 118 -10.67 -32.92 1.89
CA GLY A 118 -10.20 -33.89 2.89
C GLY A 118 -8.77 -34.37 2.64
N LYS A 119 -8.45 -34.72 1.39
CA LYS A 119 -7.08 -35.07 0.98
C LYS A 119 -6.08 -33.92 1.17
N MET A 120 -6.49 -32.68 0.91
CA MET A 120 -5.64 -31.50 1.13
C MET A 120 -5.31 -31.33 2.62
N VAL A 121 -6.29 -31.50 3.52
CA VAL A 121 -6.06 -31.48 4.97
C VAL A 121 -5.12 -32.59 5.39
N SER A 122 -5.34 -33.81 4.89
CA SER A 122 -4.48 -34.96 5.17
C SER A 122 -3.06 -34.77 4.69
N LEU A 123 -2.88 -34.12 3.53
CA LEU A 123 -1.57 -33.78 3.01
C LEU A 123 -0.82 -32.84 3.97
N LEU A 124 -1.46 -31.76 4.42
CA LEU A 124 -0.82 -30.78 5.31
C LEU A 124 -0.47 -31.40 6.67
N ARG A 125 -1.33 -32.26 7.21
CA ARG A 125 -1.01 -33.04 8.43
C ARG A 125 0.19 -33.96 8.20
N LYS A 126 0.24 -34.67 7.06
CA LYS A 126 1.36 -35.55 6.71
C LYS A 126 2.67 -34.78 6.52
N LEU A 127 2.62 -33.53 6.06
CA LEU A 127 3.77 -32.64 5.96
C LEU A 127 4.24 -32.08 7.32
N GLY A 128 3.45 -32.25 8.38
CA GLY A 128 3.82 -31.88 9.75
C GLY A 128 3.11 -30.63 10.31
N GLY A 129 2.01 -30.19 9.70
CA GLY A 129 1.18 -29.13 10.29
C GLY A 129 0.54 -29.55 11.61
N ASN A 130 0.62 -28.70 12.63
CA ASN A 130 0.04 -28.96 13.96
C ASN A 130 -1.48 -28.74 13.98
N TYR A 131 -1.94 -27.67 13.31
CA TYR A 131 -3.35 -27.37 13.13
C TYR A 131 -3.63 -26.97 11.68
N ILE A 132 -4.71 -27.48 11.11
CA ILE A 132 -5.20 -27.18 9.77
C ILE A 132 -6.57 -26.53 9.91
N LEU A 133 -6.66 -25.27 9.52
CA LEU A 133 -7.84 -24.41 9.60
C LEU A 133 -8.32 -24.02 8.20
N ASP A 134 -9.57 -23.55 8.10
CA ASP A 134 -10.16 -23.18 6.82
C ASP A 134 -10.16 -21.65 6.65
N THR A 135 -9.57 -21.12 5.57
CA THR A 135 -9.68 -19.68 5.25
C THR A 135 -11.11 -19.26 4.89
N ASN A 136 -11.99 -20.20 4.56
CA ASN A 136 -13.41 -19.91 4.36
C ASN A 136 -14.08 -19.39 5.65
N PHE A 137 -13.59 -19.78 6.84
CA PHE A 137 -13.99 -19.14 8.10
C PHE A 137 -13.64 -17.65 8.09
N GLY A 138 -12.41 -17.32 7.66
CA GLY A 138 -11.99 -15.94 7.45
C GLY A 138 -12.81 -15.22 6.37
N ALA A 139 -13.33 -15.95 5.38
CA ALA A 139 -14.20 -15.40 4.35
C ALA A 139 -15.58 -15.05 4.90
N ASP A 140 -16.17 -15.92 5.72
CA ASP A 140 -17.40 -15.61 6.43
C ASP A 140 -17.23 -14.39 7.36
N LEU A 141 -16.09 -14.32 8.07
CA LEU A 141 -15.72 -13.16 8.88
C LEU A 141 -15.63 -11.87 8.04
N THR A 142 -15.00 -11.92 6.86
CA THR A 142 -14.96 -10.80 5.93
C THR A 142 -16.35 -10.36 5.49
N ILE A 143 -17.26 -11.30 5.23
CA ILE A 143 -18.64 -10.95 4.83
C ILE A 143 -19.40 -10.25 5.94
N LEU A 144 -19.27 -10.70 7.20
CA LEU A 144 -19.97 -10.03 8.29
C LEU A 144 -19.53 -8.56 8.43
N GLU A 145 -18.23 -8.27 8.32
CA GLU A 145 -17.72 -6.89 8.36
C GLU A 145 -18.06 -6.10 7.09
N GLU A 146 -17.78 -6.65 5.90
CA GLU A 146 -17.91 -5.94 4.61
C GLU A 146 -19.38 -5.68 4.24
N ALA A 147 -20.29 -6.63 4.55
CA ALA A 147 -21.72 -6.44 4.36
C ALA A 147 -22.29 -5.43 5.38
N SER A 148 -21.83 -5.45 6.62
CA SER A 148 -22.22 -4.45 7.62
C SER A 148 -21.74 -3.05 7.22
N GLU A 149 -20.50 -2.94 6.75
CA GLU A 149 -19.94 -1.68 6.24
C GLU A 149 -20.75 -1.15 5.05
N LEU A 150 -21.12 -2.02 4.11
CA LEU A 150 -21.97 -1.65 2.97
C LEU A 150 -23.33 -1.12 3.45
N ILE A 151 -23.96 -1.78 4.41
CA ILE A 151 -25.22 -1.33 4.99
C ILE A 151 -25.06 0.05 5.61
N GLU A 152 -24.01 0.30 6.40
CA GLU A 152 -23.76 1.62 6.99
C GLU A 152 -23.50 2.70 5.93
N ARG A 153 -22.72 2.41 4.89
CA ARG A 153 -22.48 3.36 3.79
C ARG A 153 -23.77 3.73 3.07
N VAL A 154 -24.62 2.75 2.80
CA VAL A 154 -25.87 2.98 2.07
C VAL A 154 -26.92 3.67 2.94
N THR A 155 -27.07 3.27 4.21
CA THR A 155 -28.17 3.73 5.08
C THR A 155 -27.79 4.96 5.90
N LYS A 156 -26.54 5.06 6.37
CA LYS A 156 -26.04 6.11 7.27
C LYS A 156 -25.04 7.06 6.60
N LYS A 157 -24.59 6.77 5.37
CA LYS A 157 -23.62 7.59 4.60
C LYS A 157 -22.28 7.78 5.32
N THR A 158 -21.79 6.72 5.96
CA THR A 158 -20.53 6.73 6.73
C THR A 158 -19.27 6.86 5.87
N ALA A 159 -19.31 6.43 4.61
CA ALA A 159 -18.20 6.55 3.65
C ALA A 159 -18.70 6.57 2.19
N PRO A 160 -17.86 6.94 1.21
CA PRO A 160 -18.26 7.09 -0.19
C PRO A 160 -18.76 5.79 -0.84
N LEU A 161 -19.69 5.94 -1.79
CA LEU A 161 -20.14 4.91 -2.73
C LEU A 161 -19.54 5.16 -4.13
N PRO A 162 -19.35 4.11 -4.96
CA PRO A 162 -19.56 2.69 -4.65
C PRO A 162 -18.54 2.18 -3.61
N GLN A 163 -18.93 1.23 -2.77
CA GLN A 163 -17.97 0.44 -1.99
C GLN A 163 -17.31 -0.57 -2.94
N PHE A 164 -15.97 -0.59 -2.99
CA PHE A 164 -15.20 -1.62 -3.66
C PHE A 164 -14.79 -2.71 -2.67
N THR A 165 -14.83 -3.97 -3.10
CA THR A 165 -14.23 -5.04 -2.31
C THR A 165 -12.72 -4.86 -2.17
N SER A 166 -12.16 -5.25 -1.03
CA SER A 166 -10.73 -5.10 -0.70
C SER A 166 -9.95 -6.41 -0.59
N CYS A 167 -10.61 -7.57 -0.67
CA CYS A 167 -10.00 -8.87 -0.36
C CYS A 167 -8.91 -9.33 -1.37
N CYS A 168 -8.86 -8.73 -2.55
CA CYS A 168 -7.87 -8.99 -3.60
C CYS A 168 -6.68 -8.00 -3.49
N PRO A 169 -5.50 -8.42 -2.99
CA PRO A 169 -4.40 -7.48 -2.73
C PRO A 169 -3.78 -6.86 -3.98
N ALA A 170 -3.85 -7.56 -5.12
CA ALA A 170 -3.40 -7.00 -6.39
C ALA A 170 -4.34 -5.89 -6.89
N TRP A 171 -5.64 -5.99 -6.61
CA TRP A 171 -6.60 -4.93 -6.86
C TRP A 171 -6.35 -3.74 -5.93
N VAL A 172 -6.19 -3.97 -4.62
CA VAL A 172 -5.85 -2.92 -3.66
C VAL A 172 -4.60 -2.17 -4.12
N LYS A 173 -3.50 -2.87 -4.41
CA LYS A 173 -2.26 -2.24 -4.87
C LYS A 173 -2.43 -1.50 -6.21
N TYR A 174 -3.25 -2.04 -7.12
CA TYR A 174 -3.57 -1.36 -8.38
C TYR A 174 -4.32 -0.05 -8.14
N LEU A 175 -5.35 -0.05 -7.29
CA LEU A 175 -6.11 1.14 -6.94
C LEU A 175 -5.22 2.16 -6.24
N GLU A 176 -4.43 1.76 -5.24
CA GLU A 176 -3.46 2.62 -4.55
C GLU A 176 -2.49 3.31 -5.53
N THR A 177 -2.14 2.65 -6.64
CA THR A 177 -1.15 3.14 -7.61
C THR A 177 -1.76 3.99 -8.72
N TYR A 178 -2.87 3.53 -9.31
CA TYR A 178 -3.44 4.09 -10.55
C TYR A 178 -4.73 4.88 -10.34
N LEU A 179 -5.44 4.66 -9.24
CA LEU A 179 -6.74 5.28 -8.94
C LEU A 179 -6.82 5.72 -7.47
N PRO A 180 -5.79 6.37 -6.89
CA PRO A 180 -5.72 6.60 -5.44
C PRO A 180 -6.81 7.54 -4.92
N ASP A 181 -7.46 8.33 -5.80
CA ASP A 181 -8.60 9.17 -5.45
C ASP A 181 -9.84 8.34 -5.08
N MET A 182 -9.87 7.05 -5.43
CA MET A 182 -10.93 6.11 -5.06
C MET A 182 -10.56 5.28 -3.81
N ARG A 183 -9.49 5.60 -3.08
CA ARG A 183 -9.05 4.76 -1.92
C ARG A 183 -10.11 4.67 -0.84
N SER A 184 -10.78 5.76 -0.53
CA SER A 184 -11.87 5.80 0.46
C SER A 184 -13.11 4.99 0.04
N ASN A 185 -13.20 4.58 -1.23
CA ASN A 185 -14.23 3.70 -1.72
C ASN A 185 -13.93 2.21 -1.44
N LEU A 186 -12.68 1.82 -1.16
CA LEU A 186 -12.40 0.44 -0.73
C LEU A 186 -13.08 0.17 0.62
N SER A 187 -13.62 -1.04 0.77
CA SER A 187 -14.03 -1.56 2.07
C SER A 187 -12.84 -1.55 3.01
N SER A 188 -13.04 -1.11 4.25
CA SER A 188 -12.01 -1.14 5.28
C SER A 188 -11.79 -2.54 5.84
N ALA A 189 -12.72 -3.48 5.62
CA ALA A 189 -12.57 -4.88 5.99
C ALA A 189 -11.27 -5.46 5.37
N LYS A 190 -10.45 -6.12 6.18
CA LYS A 190 -9.30 -6.89 5.69
C LYS A 190 -9.78 -8.09 4.85
N SER A 191 -8.86 -8.67 4.08
CA SER A 191 -9.15 -9.91 3.37
C SER A 191 -9.35 -11.11 4.33
N PRO A 192 -9.88 -12.24 3.84
CA PRO A 192 -10.04 -13.45 4.66
C PRO A 192 -8.75 -13.89 5.38
N ILE A 193 -7.61 -13.79 4.69
CA ILE A 193 -6.28 -14.09 5.25
C ILE A 193 -5.87 -13.01 6.25
N GLY A 194 -6.11 -11.75 5.95
CA GLY A 194 -5.79 -10.62 6.82
C GLY A 194 -6.64 -10.56 8.10
N MET A 195 -7.84 -11.12 8.09
CA MET A 195 -8.72 -11.23 9.26
C MET A 195 -8.45 -12.50 10.07
N GLN A 196 -8.24 -13.63 9.40
CA GLN A 196 -7.95 -14.88 10.09
C GLN A 196 -6.60 -14.85 10.79
N GLY A 197 -5.60 -14.17 10.21
CA GLY A 197 -4.25 -14.02 10.78
C GLY A 197 -4.23 -13.55 12.24
N PRO A 198 -4.72 -12.33 12.54
CA PRO A 198 -4.74 -11.83 13.90
C PRO A 198 -5.65 -12.65 14.82
N THR A 199 -6.76 -13.18 14.28
CA THR A 199 -7.70 -14.00 15.05
C THR A 199 -7.07 -15.33 15.49
N ILE A 200 -6.20 -15.93 14.66
CA ILE A 200 -5.44 -17.14 15.02
C ILE A 200 -4.49 -16.85 16.19
N LYS A 201 -3.73 -15.76 16.11
CA LYS A 201 -2.73 -15.44 17.14
C LYS A 201 -3.33 -14.90 18.44
N THR A 202 -4.62 -14.56 18.45
CA THR A 202 -5.32 -14.03 19.63
C THR A 202 -6.38 -15.00 20.15
N TYR A 203 -7.55 -15.06 19.49
CA TYR A 203 -8.67 -15.87 19.91
C TYR A 203 -8.37 -17.38 19.85
N PHE A 204 -7.91 -17.90 18.70
CA PHE A 204 -7.63 -19.32 18.55
C PHE A 204 -6.54 -19.78 19.54
N ALA A 205 -5.45 -19.03 19.64
CA ALA A 205 -4.36 -19.29 20.59
C ALA A 205 -4.88 -19.37 22.04
N LYS A 206 -5.77 -18.46 22.43
CA LYS A 206 -6.43 -18.49 23.74
C LYS A 206 -7.33 -19.72 23.92
N MET A 207 -8.16 -20.05 22.93
CA MET A 207 -9.11 -21.17 23.00
C MET A 207 -8.41 -22.54 23.02
N THR A 208 -7.23 -22.63 22.40
CA THR A 208 -6.42 -23.85 22.34
C THR A 208 -5.26 -23.88 23.34
N ASN A 209 -5.16 -22.85 24.21
CA ASN A 209 -4.11 -22.70 25.22
C ASN A 209 -2.67 -22.78 24.63
N LEU A 210 -2.46 -22.09 23.52
CA LEU A 210 -1.17 -21.96 22.84
C LEU A 210 -0.52 -20.62 23.14
N ASP A 211 0.81 -20.61 23.21
CA ASP A 211 1.58 -19.35 23.25
C ASP A 211 1.63 -18.73 21.84
N PRO A 212 1.06 -17.53 21.62
CA PRO A 212 1.09 -16.85 20.33
C PRO A 212 2.49 -16.66 19.74
N LYS A 213 3.54 -16.54 20.57
CA LYS A 213 4.93 -16.36 20.11
C LYS A 213 5.53 -17.61 19.46
N ARG A 214 4.93 -18.78 19.72
CA ARG A 214 5.33 -20.06 19.14
C ARG A 214 4.61 -20.35 17.83
N ILE A 215 3.51 -19.66 17.55
CA ILE A 215 2.70 -19.89 16.35
C ILE A 215 3.44 -19.37 15.11
N VAL A 216 3.59 -20.26 14.14
CA VAL A 216 3.96 -19.95 12.75
C VAL A 216 2.72 -20.15 11.90
N ASN A 217 2.10 -19.05 11.52
CA ASN A 217 0.84 -19.01 10.79
C ASN A 217 1.08 -18.94 9.28
N VAL A 218 0.56 -19.94 8.55
CA VAL A 218 0.86 -20.17 7.14
C VAL A 218 -0.42 -20.22 6.32
N ALA A 219 -0.58 -19.31 5.36
CA ALA A 219 -1.70 -19.37 4.42
C ALA A 219 -1.33 -20.19 3.16
N VAL A 220 -2.15 -21.18 2.82
CA VAL A 220 -2.09 -21.92 1.55
C VAL A 220 -3.10 -21.31 0.59
N THR A 221 -2.64 -20.71 -0.51
CA THR A 221 -3.50 -19.84 -1.33
C THR A 221 -3.21 -19.92 -2.83
N PRO A 222 -4.20 -19.71 -3.72
CA PRO A 222 -4.00 -19.67 -5.17
C PRO A 222 -3.24 -18.43 -5.67
N CYS A 223 -2.74 -17.56 -4.78
CA CYS A 223 -2.36 -16.19 -5.11
C CYS A 223 -0.94 -15.84 -4.65
N THR A 224 -0.13 -15.28 -5.56
CA THR A 224 1.21 -14.76 -5.22
C THR A 224 1.14 -13.40 -4.53
N ALA A 225 0.11 -12.59 -4.80
CA ALA A 225 -0.03 -11.26 -4.21
C ALA A 225 -0.33 -11.30 -2.70
N LYS A 226 -0.83 -12.43 -2.18
CA LYS A 226 -0.97 -12.64 -0.73
C LYS A 226 0.38 -12.59 0.00
N LYS A 227 1.48 -13.02 -0.63
CA LYS A 227 2.85 -12.84 -0.09
C LYS A 227 3.21 -11.37 0.11
N PHE A 228 2.73 -10.47 -0.77
CA PHE A 228 2.89 -9.03 -0.58
C PHE A 228 1.97 -8.50 0.52
N GLU A 229 0.70 -8.94 0.54
CA GLU A 229 -0.29 -8.49 1.54
C GLU A 229 0.19 -8.72 2.97
N ILE A 230 0.61 -9.94 3.32
CA ILE A 230 1.02 -10.26 4.70
C ILE A 230 2.27 -9.49 5.15
N ARG A 231 2.96 -8.82 4.23
CA ARG A 231 4.16 -7.99 4.47
C ARG A 231 3.87 -6.49 4.49
N ARG A 232 2.63 -6.06 4.25
CA ARG A 232 2.22 -4.66 4.40
C ARG A 232 2.36 -4.24 5.85
N GLU A 233 2.95 -3.08 6.11
CA GLU A 233 3.39 -2.66 7.45
C GLU A 233 2.29 -2.83 8.51
N GLU A 234 1.07 -2.44 8.17
CA GLU A 234 -0.14 -2.47 8.98
C GLU A 234 -0.70 -3.88 9.30
N MET A 235 -0.19 -4.95 8.69
CA MET A 235 -0.62 -6.35 8.93
C MET A 235 0.06 -6.97 10.16
N ASN A 236 -0.16 -6.34 11.32
CA ASN A 236 0.38 -6.68 12.63
C ASN A 236 -0.63 -6.48 13.78
N ALA A 237 -1.93 -6.60 13.51
CA ALA A 237 -2.97 -6.34 14.50
C ALA A 237 -2.85 -7.23 15.75
N ALA A 238 -2.47 -8.51 15.61
CA ALA A 238 -2.19 -9.36 16.77
C ALA A 238 -1.00 -8.87 17.59
N GLY A 239 0.05 -8.38 16.94
CA GLY A 239 1.20 -7.79 17.63
C GLY A 239 0.82 -6.54 18.42
N ARG A 240 0.00 -5.65 17.84
CA ARG A 240 -0.55 -4.49 18.54
C ARG A 240 -1.45 -4.89 19.72
N TYR A 241 -2.32 -5.89 19.53
CA TYR A 241 -3.25 -6.35 20.56
C TYR A 241 -2.55 -7.04 21.75
N LEU A 242 -1.48 -7.81 21.47
CA LEU A 242 -0.75 -8.58 22.48
C LEU A 242 0.48 -7.86 23.05
N ASP A 243 0.76 -6.63 22.59
CA ASP A 243 1.97 -5.87 22.92
C ASP A 243 3.27 -6.65 22.57
N ILE A 244 3.33 -7.17 21.34
CA ILE A 244 4.48 -7.90 20.78
C ILE A 244 4.89 -7.21 19.46
N PRO A 245 5.79 -6.22 19.49
CA PRO A 245 6.08 -5.35 18.35
C PRO A 245 6.46 -6.07 17.05
N ASP A 246 7.23 -7.15 17.14
CA ASP A 246 7.73 -7.91 15.98
C ASP A 246 6.71 -8.94 15.44
N MET A 247 5.55 -9.09 16.07
CA MET A 247 4.56 -10.09 15.67
C MET A 247 3.76 -9.63 14.46
N ARG A 248 3.82 -10.44 13.40
CA ARG A 248 2.99 -10.32 12.21
C ARG A 248 1.71 -11.13 12.35
N ASP A 249 0.65 -10.74 11.65
CA ASP A 249 -0.63 -11.48 11.65
C ASP A 249 -0.51 -12.84 10.95
N MET A 250 0.25 -12.89 9.86
CA MET A 250 0.56 -14.07 9.05
C MET A 250 2.07 -14.10 8.81
N ASP A 251 2.69 -15.28 8.95
CA ASP A 251 4.15 -15.42 8.86
C ASP A 251 4.60 -15.82 7.45
N TYR A 252 3.88 -16.75 6.83
CA TYR A 252 4.20 -17.25 5.48
C TYR A 252 2.96 -17.44 4.62
N VAL A 253 3.17 -17.41 3.31
CA VAL A 253 2.17 -17.78 2.32
C VAL A 253 2.80 -18.79 1.37
N ILE A 254 2.19 -19.97 1.23
CA ILE A 254 2.58 -20.93 0.20
C ILE A 254 1.48 -21.03 -0.86
N THR A 255 1.87 -21.11 -2.12
CA THR A 255 0.92 -21.25 -3.22
C THR A 255 0.47 -22.70 -3.41
N THR A 256 -0.62 -22.92 -4.17
CA THR A 256 -1.06 -24.26 -4.59
C THR A 256 0.07 -25.04 -5.27
N ARG A 257 0.84 -24.39 -6.14
CA ARG A 257 2.01 -25.01 -6.80
C ARG A 257 3.15 -25.32 -5.83
N GLU A 258 3.40 -24.46 -4.85
CA GLU A 258 4.39 -24.73 -3.80
C GLU A 258 4.01 -25.94 -2.95
N LEU A 259 2.74 -26.05 -2.54
CA LEU A 259 2.26 -27.21 -1.80
C LEU A 259 2.39 -28.50 -2.63
N ALA A 260 1.98 -28.48 -3.89
CA ALA A 260 2.12 -29.63 -4.78
C ALA A 260 3.60 -30.02 -4.98
N LYS A 261 4.47 -29.03 -5.19
CA LYS A 261 5.91 -29.24 -5.33
C LYS A 261 6.50 -29.86 -4.07
N TRP A 262 6.15 -29.34 -2.90
CA TRP A 262 6.62 -29.87 -1.63
C TRP A 262 6.17 -31.32 -1.42
N ALA A 263 4.89 -31.62 -1.64
CA ALA A 263 4.38 -32.98 -1.54
C ALA A 263 5.11 -33.98 -2.45
N LYS A 264 5.39 -33.57 -3.70
CA LYS A 264 6.17 -34.37 -4.66
C LYS A 264 7.62 -34.58 -4.20
N GLU A 265 8.25 -33.57 -3.62
CA GLU A 265 9.61 -33.65 -3.06
C GLU A 265 9.68 -34.60 -1.85
N GLU A 266 8.64 -34.67 -1.03
CA GLU A 266 8.52 -35.63 0.08
C GLU A 266 8.07 -37.04 -0.37
N GLY A 267 7.82 -37.25 -1.67
CA GLY A 267 7.36 -38.54 -2.19
C GLY A 267 5.97 -38.96 -1.70
N ILE A 268 5.09 -37.99 -1.39
CA ILE A 268 3.73 -38.27 -0.92
C ILE A 268 2.83 -38.62 -2.10
N ASP A 269 2.26 -39.82 -2.08
CA ASP A 269 1.16 -40.21 -2.98
C ASP A 269 -0.15 -39.56 -2.51
N PHE A 270 -0.46 -38.40 -3.09
CA PHE A 270 -1.66 -37.62 -2.79
C PHE A 270 -2.95 -38.38 -3.07
N SER A 271 -3.02 -39.16 -4.16
CA SER A 271 -4.23 -39.87 -4.55
C SER A 271 -4.59 -40.99 -3.56
N SER A 272 -3.60 -41.55 -2.86
CA SER A 272 -3.80 -42.56 -1.82
C SER A 272 -4.23 -42.02 -0.45
N LEU A 273 -4.18 -40.71 -0.23
CA LEU A 273 -4.53 -40.13 1.07
C LEU A 273 -6.02 -40.32 1.37
N GLU A 274 -6.33 -40.73 2.59
CA GLU A 274 -7.68 -40.73 3.12
C GLU A 274 -8.09 -39.30 3.50
N ASP A 275 -9.39 -39.00 3.42
CA ASP A 275 -9.90 -37.68 3.79
C ASP A 275 -9.79 -37.44 5.29
N SER A 276 -9.42 -36.22 5.67
CA SER A 276 -9.47 -35.77 7.06
C SER A 276 -10.15 -34.40 7.19
N LYS A 277 -10.59 -34.07 8.40
CA LYS A 277 -11.33 -32.84 8.70
C LYS A 277 -10.40 -31.76 9.24
N TYR A 278 -10.73 -30.50 8.99
CA TYR A 278 -10.13 -29.36 9.69
C TYR A 278 -10.25 -29.48 11.20
N ASP A 279 -9.38 -28.77 11.91
CA ASP A 279 -9.45 -28.61 13.36
C ASP A 279 -10.51 -27.57 13.74
N SER A 280 -11.10 -27.71 14.93
CA SER A 280 -12.20 -26.86 15.42
C SER A 280 -11.78 -25.40 15.70
N PHE A 281 -12.78 -24.55 15.96
CA PHE A 281 -12.74 -23.10 16.24
C PHE A 281 -12.59 -22.20 15.01
N MET A 282 -11.98 -22.70 13.94
CA MET A 282 -11.88 -22.00 12.64
C MET A 282 -11.84 -22.99 11.47
N GLY A 283 -12.56 -24.11 11.61
CA GLY A 283 -12.65 -25.18 10.62
C GLY A 283 -14.00 -25.23 9.91
N GLU A 284 -15.05 -24.68 10.52
CA GLU A 284 -16.37 -24.57 9.90
C GLU A 284 -16.44 -23.41 8.90
N ALA A 285 -17.18 -23.63 7.81
CA ALA A 285 -17.41 -22.63 6.79
C ALA A 285 -18.81 -22.75 6.20
N SER A 286 -19.42 -21.62 5.87
CA SER A 286 -20.66 -21.57 5.10
C SER A 286 -20.40 -21.74 3.59
N GLY A 287 -21.46 -22.04 2.84
CA GLY A 287 -21.43 -22.01 1.38
C GLY A 287 -21.06 -20.64 0.80
N ALA A 288 -21.37 -19.54 1.50
CA ALA A 288 -20.94 -18.19 1.12
C ALA A 288 -19.41 -18.04 1.19
N GLY A 289 -18.77 -18.58 2.22
CA GLY A 289 -17.31 -18.65 2.34
C GLY A 289 -16.66 -19.54 1.28
N VAL A 290 -17.32 -20.61 0.84
CA VAL A 290 -16.79 -21.51 -0.21
C VAL A 290 -16.70 -20.83 -1.57
N ILE A 291 -17.70 -20.04 -1.96
CA ILE A 291 -17.75 -19.42 -3.29
C ILE A 291 -16.84 -18.22 -3.47
N PHE A 292 -16.18 -17.72 -2.41
CA PHE A 292 -15.21 -16.60 -2.45
C PHE A 292 -14.13 -16.74 -3.53
N GLY A 293 -13.79 -17.98 -3.88
CA GLY A 293 -12.80 -18.29 -4.91
C GLY A 293 -13.21 -17.86 -6.32
N ASN A 294 -14.51 -17.71 -6.57
CA ASN A 294 -15.10 -17.40 -7.87
C ASN A 294 -15.32 -15.90 -8.04
N THR A 295 -15.18 -15.42 -9.27
CA THR A 295 -15.67 -14.07 -9.63
C THR A 295 -17.17 -13.99 -9.41
N GLY A 296 -17.60 -13.01 -8.62
CA GLY A 296 -18.98 -12.82 -8.19
C GLY A 296 -19.35 -13.58 -6.93
N GLY A 297 -18.46 -14.43 -6.41
CA GLY A 297 -18.71 -15.16 -5.17
C GLY A 297 -18.72 -14.27 -3.94
N VAL A 298 -17.85 -13.26 -3.89
CA VAL A 298 -17.81 -12.27 -2.79
C VAL A 298 -19.07 -11.41 -2.81
N MET A 299 -19.44 -10.93 -4.00
CA MET A 299 -20.68 -10.20 -4.24
C MET A 299 -21.89 -11.00 -3.81
N GLU A 300 -22.01 -12.25 -4.27
CA GLU A 300 -23.12 -13.12 -3.93
C GLU A 300 -23.19 -13.38 -2.42
N ALA A 301 -22.07 -13.70 -1.78
CA ALA A 301 -21.96 -13.91 -0.35
C ALA A 301 -22.39 -12.67 0.47
N ALA A 302 -21.88 -11.49 0.11
CA ALA A 302 -22.23 -10.23 0.76
C ALA A 302 -23.72 -9.90 0.61
N LEU A 303 -24.31 -10.14 -0.58
CA LEU A 303 -25.73 -9.91 -0.81
C LEU A 303 -26.62 -10.86 0.01
N ARG A 304 -26.22 -12.12 0.20
CA ARG A 304 -26.96 -13.08 1.05
C ARG A 304 -27.07 -12.56 2.49
N THR A 305 -25.95 -12.15 3.10
CA THR A 305 -25.92 -11.62 4.48
C THR A 305 -26.56 -10.24 4.59
N ALA A 306 -26.26 -9.32 3.66
CA ALA A 306 -26.82 -7.98 3.67
C ALA A 306 -28.35 -8.00 3.56
N TYR A 307 -28.93 -8.92 2.77
CA TYR A 307 -30.37 -9.10 2.71
C TYR A 307 -30.96 -9.40 4.09
N LYS A 308 -30.41 -10.40 4.80
CA LYS A 308 -30.87 -10.76 6.16
C LYS A 308 -30.81 -9.58 7.12
N TYR A 309 -29.71 -8.83 7.11
CA TYR A 309 -29.50 -7.72 8.05
C TYR A 309 -30.42 -6.53 7.77
N ILE A 310 -30.76 -6.28 6.49
CA ILE A 310 -31.70 -5.23 6.11
C ILE A 310 -33.17 -5.66 6.32
N THR A 311 -33.50 -6.91 6.00
CA THR A 311 -34.89 -7.37 5.98
C THR A 311 -35.37 -7.95 7.29
N GLY A 312 -34.50 -8.65 8.03
CA GLY A 312 -34.82 -9.57 9.12
C GLY A 312 -35.17 -10.98 8.62
N GLU A 313 -35.34 -11.17 7.32
CA GLU A 313 -35.79 -12.40 6.67
C GLU A 313 -34.62 -13.14 6.03
N ASP A 314 -34.68 -14.46 5.94
CA ASP A 314 -33.63 -15.23 5.26
C ASP A 314 -33.55 -14.89 3.77
N ALA A 315 -32.34 -14.97 3.22
CA ALA A 315 -32.11 -14.69 1.81
C ALA A 315 -32.93 -15.67 0.95
N PRO A 316 -33.76 -15.18 0.00
CA PRO A 316 -34.55 -16.05 -0.87
C PRO A 316 -33.63 -16.91 -1.73
N GLU A 317 -34.15 -18.05 -2.22
CA GLU A 317 -33.39 -19.02 -3.02
C GLU A 317 -32.69 -18.40 -4.25
N VAL A 318 -33.30 -17.35 -4.85
CA VAL A 318 -32.70 -16.60 -5.96
C VAL A 318 -31.41 -15.87 -5.58
N LEU A 319 -31.24 -15.46 -4.31
CA LEU A 319 -29.99 -14.88 -3.80
C LEU A 319 -28.97 -15.95 -3.40
N LEU A 320 -29.43 -17.15 -3.04
CA LEU A 320 -28.55 -18.30 -2.87
C LEU A 320 -28.01 -18.82 -4.21
N ASN A 321 -28.61 -18.41 -5.33
CA ASN A 321 -28.15 -18.69 -6.68
C ASN A 321 -28.22 -17.45 -7.56
N PHE A 322 -27.47 -16.41 -7.20
CA PHE A 322 -27.58 -15.11 -7.86
C PHE A 322 -26.85 -15.11 -9.22
N GLU A 323 -27.44 -15.79 -10.22
CA GLU A 323 -26.88 -15.99 -11.56
C GLU A 323 -26.35 -14.71 -12.27
N PRO A 324 -26.96 -13.51 -12.13
CA PRO A 324 -26.47 -12.31 -12.83
C PRO A 324 -25.02 -11.92 -12.51
N VAL A 325 -24.47 -12.34 -11.38
CA VAL A 325 -23.07 -12.04 -11.00
C VAL A 325 -22.10 -13.20 -11.27
N ARG A 326 -22.61 -14.35 -11.70
CA ARG A 326 -21.83 -15.56 -12.00
C ARG A 326 -21.26 -15.54 -13.43
N GLY A 327 -20.34 -16.46 -13.69
CA GLY A 327 -19.78 -16.71 -15.03
C GLY A 327 -18.56 -15.88 -15.41
N MET A 328 -18.06 -16.16 -16.62
CA MET A 328 -16.77 -15.71 -17.18
C MET A 328 -16.88 -14.46 -18.07
N LYS A 329 -17.84 -13.57 -17.80
CA LYS A 329 -17.82 -12.22 -18.37
C LYS A 329 -17.01 -11.31 -17.44
N ASP A 330 -16.11 -10.52 -18.00
CA ASP A 330 -15.18 -9.66 -17.26
C ASP A 330 -15.87 -8.53 -16.51
N VAL A 331 -16.97 -7.99 -17.05
CA VAL A 331 -17.86 -7.03 -16.38
C VAL A 331 -19.28 -7.55 -16.37
N LYS A 332 -19.82 -7.73 -15.18
CA LYS A 332 -21.20 -8.12 -14.90
C LYS A 332 -21.86 -7.06 -14.04
N THR A 333 -23.11 -6.74 -14.32
CA THR A 333 -23.88 -5.72 -13.61
C THR A 333 -25.26 -6.27 -13.28
N ALA A 334 -25.76 -5.97 -12.09
CA ALA A 334 -27.09 -6.39 -11.67
C ALA A 334 -27.74 -5.32 -10.79
N SER A 335 -29.06 -5.36 -10.70
CA SER A 335 -29.82 -4.63 -9.70
C SER A 335 -30.54 -5.64 -8.81
N LEU A 336 -30.48 -5.43 -7.50
CA LEU A 336 -31.22 -6.20 -6.51
C LEU A 336 -32.14 -5.26 -5.74
N LYS A 337 -33.43 -5.57 -5.71
CA LYS A 337 -34.38 -4.85 -4.86
C LYS A 337 -34.42 -5.48 -3.46
N VAL A 338 -34.08 -4.69 -2.44
CA VAL A 338 -34.14 -5.08 -1.02
C VAL A 338 -35.05 -4.10 -0.30
N LYS A 339 -36.28 -4.50 0.02
CA LYS A 339 -37.35 -3.59 0.48
C LYS A 339 -37.52 -2.40 -0.50
N ASP A 340 -37.29 -1.17 -0.02
CA ASP A 340 -37.38 0.06 -0.80
C ASP A 340 -36.06 0.46 -1.48
N LEU A 341 -34.97 -0.25 -1.20
CA LEU A 341 -33.64 0.02 -1.73
C LEU A 341 -33.38 -0.77 -3.01
N GLU A 342 -33.00 -0.07 -4.09
CA GLU A 342 -32.50 -0.70 -5.32
C GLU A 342 -30.96 -0.72 -5.32
N LEU A 343 -30.38 -1.85 -4.91
CA LEU A 343 -28.94 -2.07 -4.89
C LEU A 343 -28.42 -2.37 -6.30
N LYS A 344 -27.84 -1.36 -6.93
CA LYS A 344 -27.02 -1.51 -8.15
C LYS A 344 -25.63 -2.03 -7.81
N VAL A 345 -25.26 -3.17 -8.39
CA VAL A 345 -23.98 -3.85 -8.14
C VAL A 345 -23.24 -4.17 -9.43
N ALA A 346 -21.91 -4.26 -9.33
CA ALA A 346 -21.07 -4.76 -10.43
C ALA A 346 -20.04 -5.77 -9.93
N VAL A 347 -19.70 -6.73 -10.78
CA VAL A 347 -18.64 -7.70 -10.55
C VAL A 347 -17.68 -7.61 -11.71
N ILE A 348 -16.42 -7.36 -11.39
CA ILE A 348 -15.37 -7.13 -12.35
C ILE A 348 -14.22 -8.06 -12.05
N TYR A 349 -13.68 -8.68 -13.08
CA TYR A 349 -12.32 -9.19 -13.01
C TYR A 349 -11.41 -8.53 -14.04
N GLY A 350 -10.12 -8.52 -13.75
CA GLY A 350 -9.11 -7.85 -14.57
C GLY A 350 -9.02 -6.37 -14.22
N THR A 351 -7.85 -5.93 -13.78
CA THR A 351 -7.62 -4.55 -13.34
C THR A 351 -7.75 -3.54 -14.48
N LYS A 352 -7.48 -3.93 -15.73
CA LYS A 352 -7.75 -3.09 -16.90
C LYS A 352 -9.25 -2.87 -17.10
N SER A 353 -10.05 -3.93 -17.09
CA SER A 353 -11.52 -3.82 -17.19
C SER A 353 -12.10 -3.02 -16.03
N ALA A 354 -11.54 -3.14 -14.82
CA ALA A 354 -11.92 -2.33 -13.67
C ALA A 354 -11.64 -0.84 -13.87
N LYS A 355 -10.45 -0.48 -14.37
CA LYS A 355 -10.12 0.92 -14.69
C LYS A 355 -11.09 1.50 -15.73
N GLU A 356 -11.29 0.80 -16.84
CA GLU A 356 -12.20 1.22 -17.92
C GLU A 356 -13.65 1.35 -17.43
N PHE A 357 -14.10 0.44 -16.55
CA PHE A 357 -15.42 0.53 -15.94
C PHE A 357 -15.56 1.77 -15.05
N ILE A 358 -14.57 2.03 -14.18
CA ILE A 358 -14.58 3.17 -13.26
C ILE A 358 -14.57 4.49 -14.04
N GLU A 359 -13.76 4.60 -15.08
CA GLU A 359 -13.73 5.77 -15.96
C GLU A 359 -15.08 5.98 -16.67
N ARG A 360 -15.71 4.89 -17.13
CA ARG A 360 -17.03 4.94 -17.76
C ARG A 360 -18.12 5.42 -16.79
N ILE A 361 -18.23 4.85 -15.59
CA ILE A 361 -19.28 5.23 -14.64
C ILE A 361 -19.11 6.67 -14.14
N LYS A 362 -17.87 7.16 -14.01
CA LYS A 362 -17.59 8.57 -13.71
C LYS A 362 -18.09 9.50 -14.82
N LYS A 363 -17.83 9.15 -16.08
CA LYS A 363 -18.26 9.94 -17.25
C LYS A 363 -19.78 9.94 -17.43
N GLU A 364 -20.41 8.79 -17.21
CA GLU A 364 -21.85 8.61 -17.41
C GLU A 364 -22.69 9.06 -16.21
N ASN A 365 -22.05 9.45 -15.09
CA ASN A 365 -22.69 9.74 -13.81
C ASN A 365 -23.62 8.59 -13.34
N ASN A 366 -23.17 7.35 -13.57
CA ASN A 366 -23.90 6.14 -13.24
C ASN A 366 -23.56 5.71 -11.81
N GLU A 367 -24.54 5.75 -10.92
CA GLU A 367 -24.37 5.37 -9.52
C GLU A 367 -24.42 3.84 -9.32
N TYR A 368 -23.42 3.32 -8.61
CA TYR A 368 -23.36 1.94 -8.11
C TYR A 368 -23.16 1.97 -6.59
N HIS A 369 -23.65 0.94 -5.90
CA HIS A 369 -23.53 0.84 -4.45
C HIS A 369 -22.36 -0.06 -4.06
N PHE A 370 -22.19 -1.18 -4.76
CA PHE A 370 -21.18 -2.18 -4.40
C PHE A 370 -20.54 -2.78 -5.65
N ILE A 371 -19.21 -2.83 -5.68
CA ILE A 371 -18.45 -3.32 -6.83
C ILE A 371 -17.40 -4.32 -6.33
N GLU A 372 -17.54 -5.58 -6.73
CA GLU A 372 -16.49 -6.59 -6.56
C GLU A 372 -15.42 -6.42 -7.64
N VAL A 373 -14.16 -6.40 -7.24
CA VAL A 373 -13.03 -6.38 -8.17
C VAL A 373 -12.00 -7.46 -7.84
N MET A 374 -11.83 -8.38 -8.78
CA MET A 374 -10.79 -9.42 -8.75
C MET A 374 -9.74 -9.13 -9.82
N THR A 375 -8.46 -9.41 -9.56
CA THR A 375 -7.42 -9.16 -10.58
C THR A 375 -7.33 -10.28 -11.61
N CYS A 376 -7.64 -11.53 -11.22
CA CYS A 376 -7.33 -12.72 -12.02
C CYS A 376 -8.58 -13.21 -12.79
N PRO A 377 -8.41 -13.82 -13.98
CA PRO A 377 -9.55 -14.29 -14.77
C PRO A 377 -10.33 -15.37 -14.03
N GLY A 378 -11.65 -15.17 -13.91
CA GLY A 378 -12.53 -16.07 -13.17
C GLY A 378 -12.44 -15.94 -11.64
N GLY A 379 -11.64 -15.01 -11.10
CA GLY A 379 -11.42 -14.86 -9.66
C GLY A 379 -10.16 -15.58 -9.16
N CYS A 380 -10.13 -15.93 -7.89
CA CYS A 380 -8.99 -16.60 -7.25
C CYS A 380 -8.71 -18.00 -7.84
N ILE A 381 -9.71 -18.67 -8.42
CA ILE A 381 -9.53 -19.93 -9.17
C ILE A 381 -8.55 -19.80 -10.35
N GLY A 382 -8.36 -18.60 -10.88
CA GLY A 382 -7.38 -18.28 -11.94
C GLY A 382 -6.13 -17.59 -11.40
N GLY A 383 -5.92 -17.63 -10.07
CA GLY A 383 -4.85 -16.91 -9.38
C GLY A 383 -3.44 -17.30 -9.84
N GLY A 384 -2.51 -16.35 -9.71
CA GLY A 384 -1.15 -16.50 -10.19
C GLY A 384 -0.35 -17.66 -9.57
N GLY A 385 -0.82 -18.27 -8.47
CA GLY A 385 -0.22 -19.40 -7.77
C GLY A 385 -0.87 -20.77 -8.06
N GLN A 386 -1.86 -20.84 -8.95
CA GLN A 386 -2.55 -22.08 -9.32
C GLN A 386 -1.76 -22.94 -10.31
N PRO A 387 -2.04 -24.24 -10.46
CA PRO A 387 -1.42 -25.07 -11.49
C PRO A 387 -1.53 -24.48 -12.90
N LYS A 388 -0.47 -24.63 -13.70
CA LYS A 388 -0.26 -23.92 -14.99
C LYS A 388 -1.13 -24.39 -16.17
N GLY A 389 -2.09 -25.29 -15.95
CA GLY A 389 -2.95 -25.87 -16.99
C GLY A 389 -3.83 -24.87 -17.76
N THR A 390 -3.94 -23.62 -17.29
CA THR A 390 -4.76 -22.59 -17.95
C THR A 390 -4.25 -22.15 -19.32
N LEU A 391 -2.95 -22.31 -19.63
CA LEU A 391 -2.44 -22.00 -20.96
C LEU A 391 -2.98 -22.96 -22.03
N GLU A 392 -3.14 -24.24 -21.67
CA GLU A 392 -3.58 -25.29 -22.57
C GLU A 392 -5.11 -25.37 -22.63
N LYS A 393 -5.76 -25.33 -21.46
CA LYS A 393 -7.21 -25.56 -21.31
C LYS A 393 -8.05 -24.27 -21.29
N GLY A 394 -7.42 -23.11 -21.16
CA GLY A 394 -8.12 -21.82 -21.19
C GLY A 394 -9.23 -21.67 -20.14
N ASP A 395 -10.34 -21.04 -20.55
CA ASP A 395 -11.49 -20.80 -19.68
C ASP A 395 -12.26 -22.07 -19.32
N ALA A 396 -12.21 -23.12 -20.13
CA ALA A 396 -12.87 -24.39 -19.81
C ALA A 396 -12.34 -25.01 -18.49
N LEU A 397 -11.05 -24.84 -18.19
CA LEU A 397 -10.49 -25.25 -16.89
C LEU A 397 -11.02 -24.36 -15.74
N ARG A 398 -11.12 -23.06 -15.99
CA ARG A 398 -11.62 -22.10 -14.99
C ARG A 398 -13.08 -22.38 -14.65
N GLU A 399 -13.90 -22.66 -15.66
CA GLU A 399 -15.31 -23.03 -15.50
C GLU A 399 -15.48 -24.29 -14.66
N LYS A 400 -14.66 -25.33 -14.87
CA LYS A 400 -14.67 -26.52 -14.01
C LYS A 400 -14.29 -26.21 -12.56
N ARG A 401 -13.26 -25.41 -12.33
CA ARG A 401 -12.88 -24.96 -10.97
C ARG A 401 -14.01 -24.15 -10.31
N ILE A 402 -14.66 -23.27 -11.07
CA ILE A 402 -15.80 -22.46 -10.62
C ILE A 402 -16.96 -23.36 -10.20
N GLU A 403 -17.30 -24.32 -11.05
CA GLU A 403 -18.39 -25.26 -10.81
C GLU A 403 -18.12 -26.18 -9.61
N GLY A 404 -16.87 -26.55 -9.36
CA GLY A 404 -16.49 -27.31 -8.16
C GLY A 404 -16.84 -26.58 -6.85
N LEU A 405 -16.61 -25.26 -6.79
CA LEU A 405 -16.97 -24.44 -5.62
C LEU A 405 -18.49 -24.23 -5.51
N TYR A 406 -19.18 -23.95 -6.63
CA TYR A 406 -20.64 -23.80 -6.60
C TYR A 406 -21.38 -25.11 -6.30
N SER A 407 -20.86 -26.25 -6.76
CA SER A 407 -21.39 -27.57 -6.40
C SER A 407 -21.30 -27.78 -4.90
N ARG A 408 -20.16 -27.46 -4.29
CA ARG A 408 -20.00 -27.57 -2.85
C ARG A 408 -20.95 -26.64 -2.09
N ASP A 409 -21.10 -25.39 -2.52
CA ASP A 409 -22.05 -24.45 -1.90
C ASP A 409 -23.49 -25.00 -1.91
N ARG A 410 -23.92 -25.65 -3.01
CA ARG A 410 -25.27 -26.25 -3.09
C ARG A 410 -25.47 -27.49 -2.21
N GLU A 411 -24.39 -28.19 -1.85
CA GLU A 411 -24.43 -29.35 -0.95
C GLU A 411 -24.49 -28.97 0.54
N LEU A 412 -24.09 -27.74 0.88
CA LEU A 412 -24.06 -27.28 2.26
C LEU A 412 -25.44 -26.82 2.71
N GLU A 413 -25.79 -27.17 3.95
CA GLU A 413 -27.02 -26.68 4.60
C GLU A 413 -26.90 -25.21 4.97
N LYS A 414 -25.74 -24.82 5.53
CA LYS A 414 -25.39 -23.44 5.89
C LYS A 414 -24.78 -22.74 4.69
N ARG A 415 -25.48 -21.75 4.13
CA ARG A 415 -25.10 -21.06 2.88
C ARG A 415 -24.97 -19.55 3.04
N ARG A 416 -25.16 -19.03 4.25
CA ARG A 416 -24.95 -17.63 4.61
C ARG A 416 -23.87 -17.53 5.70
N SER A 417 -23.06 -16.47 5.67
CA SER A 417 -21.91 -16.35 6.57
C SER A 417 -22.27 -16.28 8.05
N ASP A 418 -23.40 -15.67 8.40
CA ASP A 418 -23.94 -15.60 9.77
C ASP A 418 -24.62 -16.91 10.24
N GLU A 419 -24.62 -17.98 9.44
CA GLU A 419 -25.04 -19.33 9.86
C GLU A 419 -23.86 -20.17 10.39
N ASN A 420 -22.63 -19.68 10.23
CA ASN A 420 -21.42 -20.32 10.74
C ASN A 420 -21.38 -20.20 12.28
N GLU A 421 -21.51 -21.32 12.99
CA GLU A 421 -21.65 -21.31 14.45
C GLU A 421 -20.34 -20.93 15.16
N GLU A 422 -19.21 -21.46 14.69
CA GLU A 422 -17.88 -21.09 15.22
C GLU A 422 -17.63 -19.57 15.08
N LEU A 423 -18.12 -18.97 13.99
CA LEU A 423 -17.98 -17.53 13.74
C LEU A 423 -18.88 -16.70 14.66
N MET A 424 -20.13 -17.11 14.83
CA MET A 424 -21.04 -16.39 15.73
C MET A 424 -20.57 -16.47 17.19
N GLU A 425 -20.00 -17.61 17.60
CA GLU A 425 -19.37 -17.77 18.91
C GLU A 425 -18.13 -16.88 19.08
N LEU A 426 -17.30 -16.73 18.03
CA LEU A 426 -16.17 -15.81 18.03
C LEU A 426 -16.62 -14.35 18.24
N TYR A 427 -17.69 -13.92 17.59
CA TYR A 427 -18.26 -12.59 17.82
C TYR A 427 -18.77 -12.46 19.25
N GLU A 428 -19.62 -13.37 19.72
CA GLU A 428 -20.17 -13.33 21.08
C GLU A 428 -19.08 -13.26 22.17
N LYS A 429 -18.01 -14.04 22.03
CA LYS A 429 -16.98 -14.19 23.07
C LYS A 429 -15.80 -13.24 22.96
N PHE A 430 -15.56 -12.66 21.78
CA PHE A 430 -14.35 -11.88 21.52
C PHE A 430 -14.64 -10.55 20.85
N TYR A 431 -15.13 -10.54 19.61
CA TYR A 431 -15.26 -9.30 18.83
C TYR A 431 -16.50 -8.46 19.18
N GLY A 432 -17.49 -9.01 19.87
CA GLY A 432 -18.79 -8.37 20.12
C GLY A 432 -19.69 -8.46 18.89
N GLU A 433 -19.84 -7.35 18.17
CA GLU A 433 -20.63 -7.26 16.95
C GLU A 433 -19.76 -6.79 15.77
N PRO A 434 -20.17 -7.04 14.51
CA PRO A 434 -19.50 -6.45 13.35
C PRO A 434 -19.37 -4.93 13.49
N LEU A 435 -18.24 -4.37 13.07
CA LEU A 435 -17.88 -2.96 13.19
C LEU A 435 -17.75 -2.43 14.64
N SER A 436 -17.67 -3.30 15.65
CA SER A 436 -17.28 -2.90 17.01
C SER A 436 -15.88 -2.29 17.04
N GLU A 437 -15.52 -1.59 18.11
CA GLU A 437 -14.18 -1.00 18.26
C GLU A 437 -13.05 -2.05 18.17
N LEU A 438 -13.25 -3.22 18.78
CA LEU A 438 -12.26 -4.29 18.70
C LEU A 438 -12.22 -4.90 17.30
N ALA A 439 -13.39 -5.14 16.68
CA ALA A 439 -13.47 -5.64 15.32
C ALA A 439 -12.77 -4.69 14.33
N LYS A 440 -13.04 -3.38 14.40
CA LYS A 440 -12.36 -2.35 13.60
C LYS A 440 -10.84 -2.40 13.79
N THR A 441 -10.37 -2.43 15.04
CA THR A 441 -8.92 -2.43 15.33
C THR A 441 -8.20 -3.67 14.79
N MET A 442 -8.87 -4.83 14.82
CA MET A 442 -8.29 -6.13 14.50
C MET A 442 -8.50 -6.56 13.05
N LEU A 443 -9.68 -6.29 12.51
CA LEU A 443 -10.22 -6.84 11.27
C LEU A 443 -10.31 -5.80 10.14
N HIS A 444 -10.10 -4.51 10.42
CA HIS A 444 -10.10 -3.45 9.41
C HIS A 444 -8.70 -2.88 9.19
N THR A 445 -8.51 -2.20 8.05
CA THR A 445 -7.25 -1.63 7.60
C THR A 445 -7.48 -0.37 6.77
N ASP A 446 -6.42 0.41 6.63
CA ASP A 446 -6.37 1.59 5.76
C ASP A 446 -5.50 1.34 4.52
N TYR A 447 -5.59 2.27 3.56
CA TYR A 447 -4.92 2.19 2.26
C TYR A 447 -4.10 3.45 1.98
N ILE A 448 -2.94 3.28 1.34
CA ILE A 448 -1.98 4.37 1.11
C ILE A 448 -1.97 4.83 -0.35
N ASP A 449 -1.60 6.08 -0.60
CA ASP A 449 -1.37 6.57 -1.96
C ASP A 449 0.00 6.08 -2.47
N ARG A 450 -0.02 5.32 -3.56
CA ARG A 450 1.16 4.78 -4.26
C ARG A 450 1.36 5.39 -5.64
N ARG A 451 0.70 6.50 -6.00
CA ARG A 451 0.88 7.16 -7.31
C ARG A 451 2.34 7.50 -7.58
N LYS A 452 3.09 7.86 -6.53
CA LYS A 452 4.54 8.10 -6.59
C LYS A 452 5.35 6.92 -7.12
N ASP A 453 4.84 5.69 -6.98
CA ASP A 453 5.52 4.48 -7.47
C ASP A 453 5.61 4.48 -9.01
N LEU A 454 4.71 5.17 -9.72
CA LEU A 454 4.73 5.29 -11.19
C LEU A 454 5.86 6.18 -11.71
N GLY A 455 6.59 6.85 -10.81
CA GLY A 455 7.63 7.76 -11.22
C GLY A 455 7.06 8.94 -12.01
N GLY A 456 7.93 9.81 -12.51
CA GLY A 456 7.50 10.87 -13.42
C GLY A 456 6.44 11.81 -12.86
N ASN A 457 6.33 11.93 -11.53
CA ASN A 457 5.45 12.88 -10.86
C ASN A 457 6.00 14.31 -10.95
N ASN A 458 6.37 14.72 -12.16
CA ASN A 458 6.21 16.09 -12.61
C ASN A 458 4.78 16.19 -13.13
N MET A 459 3.79 15.92 -12.27
CA MET A 459 2.48 16.54 -12.45
C MET A 459 2.80 18.01 -12.62
N LYS A 460 2.49 18.59 -13.79
CA LYS A 460 2.78 20.00 -14.05
C LYS A 460 2.20 20.79 -12.89
N LYS A 461 3.09 21.34 -12.08
CA LYS A 461 2.71 22.17 -10.96
C LYS A 461 2.41 23.51 -11.56
N TYR A 462 1.15 23.90 -11.50
CA TYR A 462 0.74 25.21 -11.94
C TYR A 462 0.57 26.07 -10.70
N ARG A 463 1.34 27.15 -10.59
CA ARG A 463 1.21 28.09 -9.47
C ARG A 463 0.31 29.24 -9.88
N CYS A 464 -0.76 29.46 -9.12
CA CYS A 464 -1.58 30.66 -9.26
C CYS A 464 -0.73 31.90 -8.94
N THR A 465 -0.56 32.80 -9.91
CA THR A 465 0.24 34.03 -9.74
C THR A 465 -0.38 35.03 -8.76
N VAL A 466 -1.66 34.86 -8.41
CA VAL A 466 -2.41 35.76 -7.53
C VAL A 466 -2.34 35.35 -6.06
N CYS A 467 -2.44 34.05 -5.75
CA CYS A 467 -2.52 33.57 -4.37
C CYS A 467 -1.53 32.45 -4.03
N GLY A 468 -0.71 32.01 -4.99
CA GLY A 468 0.29 30.97 -4.77
C GLY A 468 -0.25 29.54 -4.75
N TYR A 469 -1.56 29.31 -4.85
CA TYR A 469 -2.14 27.96 -4.90
C TYR A 469 -1.49 27.13 -6.02
N VAL A 470 -0.90 25.99 -5.65
CA VAL A 470 -0.30 25.04 -6.58
C VAL A 470 -1.34 24.00 -6.95
N HIS A 471 -1.75 24.02 -8.22
CA HIS A 471 -2.56 22.97 -8.81
C HIS A 471 -1.62 21.92 -9.37
N GLU A 472 -1.80 20.67 -8.94
CA GLU A 472 -1.10 19.54 -9.52
C GLU A 472 -2.04 18.84 -10.51
N GLY A 473 -1.68 18.83 -11.80
CA GLY A 473 -2.48 18.22 -12.86
C GLY A 473 -2.75 19.17 -14.02
N GLU A 474 -3.49 18.73 -15.04
CA GLU A 474 -3.85 19.60 -16.17
C GLU A 474 -4.84 20.70 -15.73
N LEU A 475 -4.64 21.92 -16.25
CA LEU A 475 -5.61 23.01 -16.12
C LEU A 475 -6.58 22.96 -17.30
N THR A 476 -7.86 22.72 -17.02
CA THR A 476 -8.93 22.91 -18.02
C THR A 476 -9.28 24.40 -18.13
N GLU A 477 -9.84 24.84 -19.27
CA GLU A 477 -10.24 26.26 -19.46
C GLU A 477 -11.25 26.73 -18.41
N ASP A 478 -12.05 25.80 -17.88
CA ASP A 478 -13.09 26.04 -16.88
C ASP A 478 -12.55 26.10 -15.44
N PHE A 479 -11.28 25.74 -15.24
CA PHE A 479 -10.70 25.63 -13.92
C PHE A 479 -10.62 27.00 -13.24
N LYS A 480 -11.06 27.08 -11.99
CA LYS A 480 -10.97 28.27 -11.14
C LYS A 480 -10.16 27.93 -9.92
N CYS A 481 -9.21 28.81 -9.59
CA CYS A 481 -8.40 28.70 -8.38
C CYS A 481 -9.33 28.52 -7.17
N PRO A 482 -9.18 27.44 -6.37
CA PRO A 482 -10.06 27.20 -5.23
C PRO A 482 -9.88 28.24 -4.12
N ILE A 483 -8.74 28.91 -4.07
CA ILE A 483 -8.43 29.97 -3.09
C ILE A 483 -8.97 31.33 -3.55
N CYS A 484 -8.43 31.89 -4.63
CA CYS A 484 -8.78 33.26 -5.05
C CYS A 484 -9.86 33.35 -6.12
N LYS A 485 -10.44 32.21 -6.55
CA LYS A 485 -11.52 32.09 -7.55
C LYS A 485 -11.20 32.64 -8.94
N GLN A 486 -9.95 33.04 -9.18
CA GLN A 486 -9.45 33.50 -10.48
C GLN A 486 -9.35 32.33 -11.48
N PRO A 487 -9.51 32.59 -12.78
CA PRO A 487 -9.54 31.56 -13.81
C PRO A 487 -8.17 30.88 -14.03
N ALA A 488 -8.17 29.74 -14.72
CA ALA A 488 -6.96 28.99 -15.07
C ALA A 488 -5.87 29.82 -15.75
N SER A 489 -6.25 30.90 -16.44
CA SER A 489 -5.32 31.80 -17.14
C SER A 489 -4.32 32.52 -16.22
N VAL A 490 -4.56 32.59 -14.91
CA VAL A 490 -3.63 33.22 -13.96
C VAL A 490 -2.59 32.26 -13.39
N PHE A 491 -2.52 31.03 -13.89
CA PHE A 491 -1.58 30.02 -13.43
C PHE A 491 -0.35 29.90 -14.33
N GLU A 492 0.82 29.76 -13.71
CA GLU A 492 2.11 29.57 -14.40
C GLU A 492 2.67 28.17 -14.13
N GLU A 493 3.15 27.50 -15.17
CA GLU A 493 3.81 26.19 -15.06
C GLU A 493 5.17 26.35 -14.35
N VAL A 494 5.32 25.65 -13.22
CA VAL A 494 6.56 25.54 -12.46
C VAL A 494 7.49 24.58 -13.22
N LYS A 495 8.52 25.14 -13.87
CA LYS A 495 9.56 24.35 -14.53
C LYS A 495 10.61 23.95 -13.51
N GLU A 496 10.70 22.65 -13.18
CA GLU A 496 11.77 22.15 -12.34
C GLU A 496 13.12 22.25 -13.05
N GLY A 497 14.11 22.84 -12.38
CA GLY A 497 15.51 22.80 -12.80
C GLY A 497 16.08 21.39 -12.65
N LYS A 498 17.01 21.01 -13.54
CA LYS A 498 17.75 19.75 -13.47
C LYS A 498 18.39 19.55 -12.09
N LYS A 499 17.86 18.64 -11.27
CA LYS A 499 18.50 18.20 -10.02
C LYS A 499 19.74 17.34 -10.34
N SER A 500 20.82 17.57 -9.59
CA SER A 500 22.03 16.76 -9.66
C SER A 500 21.72 15.31 -9.21
N GLU A 501 22.24 14.32 -9.92
CA GLU A 501 21.93 12.91 -9.69
C GLU A 501 22.56 12.40 -8.38
N ASN A 502 21.75 12.16 -7.34
CA ASN A 502 22.16 11.42 -6.16
C ASN A 502 22.49 9.97 -6.55
N LYS A 503 23.78 9.61 -6.55
CA LYS A 503 24.26 8.26 -6.91
C LYS A 503 23.79 7.13 -5.99
N TYR A 504 23.25 7.45 -4.82
CA TYR A 504 22.74 6.47 -3.85
C TYR A 504 21.21 6.31 -3.91
N ALA A 505 20.53 7.06 -4.79
CA ALA A 505 19.07 7.08 -4.88
C ALA A 505 18.44 5.68 -4.93
N GLY A 506 17.44 5.43 -4.08
CA GLY A 506 16.68 4.18 -3.97
C GLY A 506 17.40 3.04 -3.25
N THR A 507 18.59 3.28 -2.68
CA THR A 507 19.35 2.24 -1.97
C THR A 507 19.15 2.32 -0.46
N LYS A 508 19.40 1.19 0.25
CA LYS A 508 19.54 1.22 1.72
C LYS A 508 20.62 2.21 2.17
N THR A 509 21.66 2.42 1.35
CA THR A 509 22.73 3.38 1.64
C THR A 509 22.21 4.81 1.67
N GLU A 510 21.30 5.20 0.78
CA GLU A 510 20.66 6.53 0.83
C GLU A 510 19.85 6.68 2.12
N LYS A 511 19.07 5.67 2.50
CA LYS A 511 18.34 5.70 3.78
C LYS A 511 19.30 5.83 4.97
N ASN A 512 20.38 5.06 4.99
CA ASN A 512 21.42 5.14 6.02
C ASN A 512 22.08 6.52 6.06
N LEU A 513 22.33 7.14 4.91
CA LEU A 513 22.91 8.49 4.82
C LEU A 513 21.93 9.56 5.34
N MET A 514 20.63 9.43 5.05
CA MET A 514 19.58 10.31 5.58
C MET A 514 19.40 10.12 7.10
N GLU A 515 19.40 8.87 7.58
CA GLU A 515 19.37 8.56 9.01
C GLU A 515 20.60 9.09 9.73
N ALA A 516 21.80 8.94 9.15
CA ALA A 516 23.03 9.51 9.68
C ALA A 516 22.96 11.04 9.70
N PHE A 517 22.54 11.69 8.61
CA PHE A 517 22.37 13.14 8.57
C PHE A 517 21.40 13.65 9.65
N ALA A 518 20.27 12.98 9.84
CA ALA A 518 19.30 13.32 10.88
C ALA A 518 19.90 13.13 12.29
N GLY A 519 20.59 12.00 12.51
CA GLY A 519 21.26 11.71 13.78
C GLY A 519 22.31 12.74 14.17
N GLU A 520 23.20 13.09 13.23
CA GLU A 520 24.25 14.09 13.44
C GLU A 520 23.68 15.50 13.64
N SER A 521 22.60 15.84 12.91
CA SER A 521 21.90 17.12 13.07
C SER A 521 21.26 17.25 14.45
N GLN A 522 20.65 16.18 14.97
CA GLN A 522 20.12 16.14 16.33
C GLN A 522 21.25 16.21 17.37
N ALA A 523 22.37 15.51 17.16
CA ALA A 523 23.51 15.50 18.07
C ALA A 523 24.13 16.91 18.21
N ARG A 524 24.38 17.59 17.09
CA ARG A 524 24.85 18.98 17.05
C ARG A 524 24.00 19.91 17.93
N ASN A 525 22.68 19.88 17.73
CA ASN A 525 21.76 20.76 18.46
C ASN A 525 21.70 20.41 19.96
N LYS A 526 21.61 19.12 20.31
CA LYS A 526 21.66 18.66 21.71
C LYS A 526 22.91 19.16 22.44
N TYR A 527 24.09 18.96 21.85
CA TYR A 527 25.34 19.38 22.47
C TYR A 527 25.45 20.90 22.60
N THR A 528 24.92 21.65 21.62
CA THR A 528 24.84 23.12 21.73
C THR A 528 23.97 23.55 22.91
N TYR A 529 22.81 22.92 23.11
CA TYR A 529 21.94 23.20 24.26
C TYR A 529 22.57 22.78 25.59
N PHE A 530 23.28 21.65 25.63
CA PHE A 530 23.98 21.19 26.83
C PHE A 530 25.13 22.12 27.21
N ALA A 531 25.82 22.69 26.22
CA ALA A 531 26.85 23.70 26.47
C ALA A 531 26.28 24.96 27.15
N GLU A 532 25.06 25.39 26.78
CA GLU A 532 24.41 26.53 27.44
C GLU A 532 24.14 26.25 28.93
N ILE A 533 23.69 25.04 29.27
CA ILE A 533 23.46 24.64 30.66
C ILE A 533 24.79 24.57 31.41
N ALA A 534 25.80 23.88 30.86
CA ALA A 534 27.13 23.79 31.47
C ALA A 534 27.74 25.18 31.72
N LYS A 535 27.53 26.12 30.79
CA LYS A 535 27.97 27.52 30.94
C LYS A 535 27.21 28.26 32.04
N ARG A 536 25.88 28.11 32.11
CA ARG A 536 25.06 28.69 33.19
C ARG A 536 25.44 28.14 34.58
N GLU A 537 25.88 26.88 34.64
CA GLU A 537 26.36 26.23 35.86
C GLU A 537 27.83 26.55 36.19
N GLY A 538 28.53 27.30 35.33
CA GLY A 538 29.92 27.71 35.53
C GLY A 538 30.98 26.69 35.09
N TYR A 539 30.59 25.60 34.43
CA TYR A 539 31.49 24.59 33.87
C TYR A 539 31.97 24.95 32.46
N GLU A 540 32.74 26.04 32.34
CA GLU A 540 33.22 26.58 31.06
C GLU A 540 33.98 25.55 30.20
N GLN A 541 34.79 24.68 30.81
CA GLN A 541 35.51 23.64 30.08
C GLN A 541 34.57 22.57 29.47
N LEU A 542 33.52 22.18 30.19
CA LEU A 542 32.53 21.23 29.68
C LEU A 542 31.69 21.87 28.57
N ALA A 543 31.33 23.15 28.72
CA ALA A 543 30.67 23.91 27.67
C ALA A 543 31.49 23.95 26.38
N GLU A 544 32.79 24.22 26.46
CA GLU A 544 33.67 24.23 25.29
C GLU A 544 33.81 22.84 24.64
N ILE A 545 33.89 21.77 25.44
CA ILE A 545 33.93 20.39 24.91
C ILE A 545 32.62 20.06 24.18
N PHE A 546 31.46 20.43 24.73
CA PHE A 546 30.18 20.25 24.07
C PHE A 546 30.10 21.05 22.76
N LEU A 547 30.57 22.30 22.73
CA LEU A 547 30.59 23.13 21.52
C LEU A 547 31.54 22.58 20.46
N SER A 548 32.74 22.14 20.86
CA SER A 548 33.69 21.50 19.95
C SER A 548 33.11 20.20 19.37
N THR A 549 32.40 19.41 20.17
CA THR A 549 31.75 18.18 19.70
C THR A 549 30.59 18.50 18.76
N ALA A 550 29.76 19.51 19.07
CA ALA A 550 28.70 19.99 18.19
C ALA A 550 29.24 20.44 16.82
N ARG A 551 30.43 21.06 16.80
CA ARG A 551 31.10 21.45 15.55
C ARG A 551 31.55 20.23 14.74
N ASN A 552 32.00 19.16 15.38
CA ASN A 552 32.34 17.90 14.71
C ASN A 552 31.10 17.27 14.07
N GLU A 553 29.99 17.17 14.80
CA GLU A 553 28.75 16.61 14.25
C GLU A 553 28.17 17.45 13.11
N GLN A 554 28.38 18.78 13.14
CA GLN A 554 28.05 19.63 12.00
C GLN A 554 28.82 19.24 10.74
N GLU A 555 30.12 18.93 10.86
CA GLU A 555 30.92 18.47 9.71
C GLU A 555 30.53 17.06 9.28
N HIS A 556 30.21 16.16 10.21
CA HIS A 556 29.67 14.83 9.88
C HIS A 556 28.36 14.94 9.09
N ALA A 557 27.40 15.75 9.57
CA ALA A 557 26.16 16.02 8.86
C ALA A 557 26.42 16.59 7.45
N ARG A 558 27.37 17.52 7.32
CA ARG A 558 27.76 18.10 6.03
C ARG A 558 28.29 17.03 5.06
N LEU A 559 29.12 16.09 5.53
CA LEU A 559 29.65 14.99 4.70
C LEU A 559 28.53 14.12 4.13
N TRP A 560 27.51 13.81 4.94
CA TRP A 560 26.37 12.99 4.50
C TRP A 560 25.45 13.75 3.54
N PHE A 561 25.17 15.01 3.84
CA PHE A 561 24.32 15.86 2.99
C PHE A 561 24.97 16.15 1.62
N ASP A 562 26.29 16.33 1.59
CA ASP A 562 27.09 16.46 0.36
C ASP A 562 27.12 15.15 -0.43
N ALA A 563 27.30 14.01 0.25
CA ALA A 563 27.30 12.69 -0.39
C ALA A 563 25.96 12.36 -1.07
N LEU A 564 24.86 12.92 -0.56
CA LEU A 564 23.51 12.82 -1.14
C LEU A 564 23.28 13.79 -2.31
N GLY A 565 24.22 14.69 -2.61
CA GLY A 565 24.09 15.69 -3.67
C GLY A 565 23.09 16.81 -3.36
N HIS A 566 22.85 17.07 -2.06
CA HIS A 566 21.90 18.10 -1.62
C HIS A 566 22.52 19.50 -1.45
N ILE A 567 23.84 19.63 -1.63
CA ILE A 567 24.53 20.94 -1.61
C ILE A 567 24.71 21.42 -3.05
N GLY A 568 23.90 22.41 -3.46
CA GLY A 568 23.98 23.07 -4.77
C GLY A 568 24.66 24.44 -4.71
N ASN A 569 24.49 25.21 -5.79
CA ASN A 569 24.86 26.63 -5.81
C ASN A 569 23.88 27.48 -4.98
N THR A 570 24.17 28.78 -4.81
CA THR A 570 23.34 29.67 -3.96
C THR A 570 21.88 29.73 -4.39
N ALA A 571 21.57 29.75 -5.69
CA ALA A 571 20.20 29.79 -6.17
C ALA A 571 19.49 28.45 -5.89
N GLU A 572 20.14 27.32 -6.16
CA GLU A 572 19.62 25.98 -5.88
C GLU A 572 19.37 25.77 -4.39
N ASN A 573 20.28 26.23 -3.53
CA ASN A 573 20.13 26.12 -2.07
C ASN A 573 19.01 27.02 -1.53
N LEU A 574 18.84 28.23 -2.07
CA LEU A 574 17.74 29.13 -1.70
C LEU A 574 16.38 28.57 -2.12
N LEU A 575 16.31 27.96 -3.30
CA LEU A 575 15.09 27.27 -3.76
C LEU A 575 14.79 26.06 -2.87
N SER A 576 15.79 25.20 -2.63
CA SER A 576 15.62 24.03 -1.75
C SER A 576 15.23 24.41 -0.34
N ALA A 577 15.75 25.53 0.20
CA ALA A 577 15.34 26.05 1.50
C ALA A 577 13.88 26.51 1.46
N ALA A 578 13.48 27.33 0.48
CA ALA A 578 12.09 27.78 0.34
C ALA A 578 11.09 26.63 0.21
N GLU A 579 11.43 25.59 -0.58
CA GLU A 579 10.60 24.38 -0.73
C GLU A 579 10.46 23.61 0.59
N GLY A 580 11.54 23.49 1.37
CA GLY A 580 11.52 22.88 2.70
C GLY A 580 10.60 23.65 3.66
N GLU A 581 10.80 24.96 3.77
CA GLU A 581 9.98 25.84 4.61
C GLU A 581 8.49 25.74 4.22
N ASN A 582 8.18 25.74 2.92
CA ASN A 582 6.81 25.60 2.42
C ASN A 582 6.14 24.31 2.88
N TYR A 583 6.85 23.18 2.75
CA TYR A 583 6.36 21.88 3.23
C TYR A 583 6.10 21.90 4.74
N GLU A 584 6.98 22.54 5.51
CA GLU A 584 6.87 22.59 6.96
C GLU A 584 5.59 23.30 7.42
N TRP A 585 5.26 24.48 6.87
CA TRP A 585 4.07 25.21 7.31
C TRP A 585 2.76 24.82 6.63
N THR A 586 2.79 24.25 5.42
CA THR A 586 1.56 23.87 4.69
C THR A 586 1.06 22.46 4.99
N ASP A 587 1.96 21.54 5.35
CA ASP A 587 1.62 20.13 5.60
C ASP A 587 2.11 19.69 7.00
N MET A 588 3.43 19.71 7.24
CA MET A 588 4.01 19.06 8.41
C MET A 588 3.44 19.59 9.74
N TYR A 589 3.58 20.89 10.01
CA TYR A 589 3.10 21.49 11.25
C TYR A 589 1.58 21.62 11.32
N ASP A 590 0.87 21.74 10.19
CA ASP A 590 -0.59 21.75 10.15
C ASP A 590 -1.16 20.39 10.58
N ARG A 591 -0.59 19.30 10.05
CA ARG A 591 -0.96 17.93 10.43
C ARG A 591 -0.57 17.62 11.87
N PHE A 592 0.64 17.99 12.32
CA PHE A 592 1.05 17.80 13.72
C PHE A 592 0.15 18.56 14.71
N ALA A 593 -0.32 19.75 14.35
CA ALA A 593 -1.27 20.48 15.18
C ALA A 593 -2.63 19.79 15.28
N LYS A 594 -3.12 19.16 14.19
CA LYS A 594 -4.36 18.38 14.19
C LYS A 594 -4.23 17.11 15.02
N ASP A 595 -3.17 16.34 14.78
CA ASP A 595 -2.88 15.11 15.53
C ASP A 595 -2.80 15.42 17.05
N ALA A 596 -2.09 16.49 17.42
CA ALA A 596 -1.98 16.91 18.82
C ALA A 596 -3.31 17.36 19.44
N ASP A 597 -4.22 17.97 18.66
CA ASP A 597 -5.56 18.32 19.16
C ASP A 597 -6.45 17.09 19.35
N GLU A 598 -6.38 16.12 18.42
CA GLU A 598 -7.12 14.86 18.50
C GLU A 598 -6.68 14.01 19.70
N GLU A 599 -5.41 14.07 20.05
CA GLU A 599 -4.84 13.42 21.24
C GLU A 599 -5.02 14.21 22.55
N GLY A 600 -5.59 15.42 22.50
CA GLY A 600 -5.85 16.28 23.66
C GLY A 600 -4.68 17.15 24.14
N PHE A 601 -3.60 17.25 23.36
CA PHE A 601 -2.41 18.08 23.62
C PHE A 601 -2.52 19.50 23.04
N HIS A 602 -3.59 20.22 23.39
CA HIS A 602 -3.93 21.53 22.79
C HIS A 602 -2.83 22.60 22.91
N GLU A 603 -2.08 22.63 24.01
CA GLU A 603 -0.96 23.57 24.17
C GLU A 603 0.18 23.31 23.19
N LEU A 604 0.41 22.04 22.84
CA LEU A 604 1.42 21.66 21.86
C LEU A 604 0.93 21.92 20.44
N ALA A 605 -0.36 21.65 20.16
CA ALA A 605 -0.99 22.00 18.89
C ALA A 605 -0.86 23.50 18.58
N GLU A 606 -1.09 24.34 19.59
CA GLU A 606 -0.93 25.79 19.43
C GLU A 606 0.52 26.20 19.14
N LYS A 607 1.50 25.54 19.78
CA LYS A 607 2.91 25.77 19.46
C LYS A 607 3.24 25.39 18.02
N PHE A 608 2.73 24.26 17.52
CA PHE A 608 2.94 23.87 16.12
C PHE A 608 2.36 24.89 15.14
N ARG A 609 1.17 25.46 15.41
CA ARG A 609 0.60 26.53 14.57
C ARG A 609 1.44 27.80 14.57
N GLN A 610 1.97 28.18 15.74
CA GLN A 610 2.82 29.36 15.86
C GLN A 610 4.14 29.18 15.11
N VAL A 611 4.76 27.99 15.18
CA VAL A 611 5.95 27.66 14.40
C VAL A 611 5.64 27.68 12.90
N ALA A 612 4.53 27.08 12.46
CA ALA A 612 4.10 27.14 11.06
C ALA A 612 3.98 28.60 10.53
N ALA A 613 3.42 29.50 11.34
CA ALA A 613 3.34 30.92 10.97
C ALA A 613 4.72 31.57 10.80
N ILE A 614 5.74 31.12 11.55
CA ILE A 614 7.12 31.59 11.43
C ILE A 614 7.78 31.02 10.17
N GLU A 615 7.68 29.71 9.92
CA GLU A 615 8.30 29.07 8.75
C GLU A 615 7.77 29.65 7.42
N LYS A 616 6.51 30.09 7.39
CA LYS A 616 5.98 30.86 6.26
C LYS A 616 6.81 32.12 5.96
N THR A 617 7.27 32.83 6.99
CA THR A 617 8.13 34.02 6.80
C THR A 617 9.53 33.64 6.31
N HIS A 618 10.01 32.45 6.64
CA HIS A 618 11.28 31.94 6.12
C HIS A 618 11.18 31.62 4.63
N GLU A 619 10.09 30.99 4.17
CA GLU A 619 9.81 30.78 2.76
C GLU A 619 9.81 32.12 2.00
N GLU A 620 9.03 33.09 2.47
CA GLU A 620 8.93 34.43 1.87
C GLU A 620 10.31 35.10 1.75
N ARG A 621 11.13 34.98 2.79
CA ARG A 621 12.51 35.48 2.82
C ARG A 621 13.39 34.79 1.78
N TYR A 622 13.38 33.46 1.72
CA TYR A 622 14.23 32.72 0.77
C TYR A 622 13.81 32.93 -0.68
N LEU A 623 12.51 33.01 -0.98
CA LEU A 623 12.01 33.34 -2.33
C LEU A 623 12.41 34.76 -2.75
N ALA A 624 12.36 35.73 -1.83
CA ALA A 624 12.82 37.09 -2.11
C ALA A 624 14.34 37.15 -2.39
N LEU A 625 15.14 36.38 -1.64
CA LEU A 625 16.58 36.25 -1.87
C LEU A 625 16.89 35.53 -3.19
N LEU A 626 16.18 34.45 -3.51
CA LEU A 626 16.32 33.71 -4.76
C LEU A 626 16.06 34.64 -5.95
N LYS A 627 14.96 35.40 -5.91
CA LYS A 627 14.64 36.40 -6.94
C LYS A 627 15.75 37.44 -7.09
N ASN A 628 16.39 37.87 -5.99
CA ASN A 628 17.52 38.79 -6.08
C ASN A 628 18.74 38.14 -6.76
N VAL A 629 19.03 36.87 -6.47
CA VAL A 629 20.14 36.12 -7.10
C VAL A 629 19.88 35.93 -8.60
N GLU A 630 18.70 35.47 -8.99
CA GLU A 630 18.32 35.22 -10.40
C GLU A 630 18.28 36.49 -11.23
N MET A 631 17.77 37.59 -10.66
CA MET A 631 17.71 38.88 -11.34
C MET A 631 19.03 39.67 -11.29
N GLN A 632 20.11 39.09 -10.75
CA GLN A 632 21.39 39.77 -10.48
C GLN A 632 21.26 41.06 -9.65
N LYS A 633 20.21 41.15 -8.81
CA LYS A 633 19.91 42.31 -7.96
C LYS A 633 20.52 42.23 -6.57
N VAL A 634 21.46 41.30 -6.34
CA VAL A 634 22.16 41.17 -5.04
C VAL A 634 23.03 42.40 -4.78
N PHE A 635 23.74 42.88 -5.80
CA PHE A 635 24.64 44.03 -5.75
C PHE A 635 24.23 45.17 -6.69
N GLU A 636 23.04 45.09 -7.27
CA GLU A 636 22.47 46.09 -8.17
C GLU A 636 20.99 46.33 -7.83
N LYS A 637 20.56 47.59 -7.76
CA LYS A 637 19.18 48.00 -7.57
C LYS A 637 18.76 48.98 -8.67
N GLY A 638 17.48 48.97 -9.02
CA GLY A 638 16.90 49.88 -10.02
C GLY A 638 16.78 51.33 -9.54
N VAL A 639 17.17 51.62 -8.30
CA VAL A 639 17.17 52.94 -7.66
C VAL A 639 18.50 53.16 -6.95
N GLN A 640 18.86 54.41 -6.65
CA GLN A 640 20.02 54.68 -5.82
C GLN A 640 19.77 54.17 -4.40
N VAL A 641 20.68 53.34 -3.90
CA VAL A 641 20.69 52.86 -2.52
C VAL A 641 22.04 53.17 -1.88
N MET A 642 22.08 53.16 -0.55
CA MET A 642 23.33 53.28 0.20
C MET A 642 23.87 51.88 0.49
N TRP A 643 25.03 51.57 -0.07
CA TRP A 643 25.76 50.33 0.20
C TRP A 643 26.76 50.56 1.32
N GLU A 644 26.91 49.55 2.18
CA GLU A 644 27.84 49.54 3.31
C GLU A 644 28.76 48.33 3.22
N CYS A 645 30.06 48.57 3.35
CA CYS A 645 31.05 47.49 3.44
C CYS A 645 31.05 46.87 4.84
N ARG A 646 30.67 45.60 4.96
CA ARG A 646 30.62 44.86 6.25
C ARG A 646 31.97 44.68 6.93
N ILE A 647 33.09 44.94 6.24
CA ILE A 647 34.45 44.81 6.80
C ILE A 647 34.93 46.11 7.46
N CYS A 648 34.66 47.28 6.86
CA CYS A 648 35.23 48.55 7.31
C CYS A 648 34.22 49.69 7.48
N GLY A 649 32.93 49.45 7.21
CA GLY A 649 31.86 50.44 7.31
C GLY A 649 31.84 51.48 6.19
N HIS A 650 32.66 51.33 5.13
CA HIS A 650 32.68 52.28 4.04
C HIS A 650 31.32 52.36 3.33
N LEU A 651 30.78 53.58 3.22
CA LEU A 651 29.49 53.87 2.61
C LEU A 651 29.66 54.41 1.20
N VAL A 652 28.86 53.90 0.28
CA VAL A 652 28.83 54.34 -1.12
C VAL A 652 27.39 54.39 -1.62
N VAL A 653 27.01 55.52 -2.22
CA VAL A 653 25.67 55.71 -2.79
C VAL A 653 25.72 55.42 -4.28
N GLY A 654 24.84 54.54 -4.74
CA GLY A 654 24.74 54.22 -6.16
C GLY A 654 23.76 53.08 -6.46
N PRO A 655 23.42 52.87 -7.73
CA PRO A 655 22.59 51.74 -8.15
C PRO A 655 23.34 50.40 -8.02
N LYS A 656 24.68 50.42 -7.95
CA LYS A 656 25.53 49.22 -7.85
C LYS A 656 26.52 49.33 -6.70
N ALA A 657 26.78 48.22 -6.01
CA ALA A 657 27.91 48.12 -5.09
C ALA A 657 29.23 48.09 -5.88
N PRO A 658 30.33 48.70 -5.39
CA PRO A 658 31.64 48.61 -6.02
C PRO A 658 32.15 47.17 -6.12
N GLU A 659 32.82 46.83 -7.23
CA GLU A 659 33.45 45.50 -7.40
C GLU A 659 34.51 45.21 -6.33
N VAL A 660 35.20 46.26 -5.87
CA VAL A 660 36.20 46.23 -4.80
C VAL A 660 35.97 47.44 -3.90
N CYS A 661 36.00 47.23 -2.58
CA CYS A 661 35.91 48.32 -1.61
C CYS A 661 37.15 49.23 -1.74
N PRO A 662 36.99 50.54 -1.97
CA PRO A 662 38.13 51.45 -2.17
C PRO A 662 38.96 51.70 -0.91
N VAL A 663 38.47 51.28 0.27
CA VAL A 663 39.15 51.46 1.55
C VAL A 663 39.93 50.22 1.97
N CYS A 664 39.26 49.05 2.00
CA CYS A 664 39.85 47.82 2.54
C CYS A 664 40.21 46.78 1.47
N ASN A 665 39.95 47.06 0.19
CA ASN A 665 40.23 46.19 -0.96
C ASN A 665 39.55 44.81 -0.96
N TYR A 666 38.54 44.61 -0.10
CA TYR A 666 37.70 43.41 -0.13
C TYR A 666 36.68 43.45 -1.29
N SER A 667 36.33 42.27 -1.79
CA SER A 667 35.42 42.08 -2.92
C SER A 667 33.99 42.59 -2.65
N GLN A 668 33.25 42.80 -3.75
CA GLN A 668 31.83 43.19 -3.76
C GLN A 668 30.95 42.35 -2.82
N SER A 669 31.29 41.07 -2.59
CA SER A 669 30.59 40.14 -1.70
C SER A 669 30.46 40.59 -0.24
N TYR A 670 31.24 41.60 0.16
CA TYR A 670 31.19 42.18 1.50
C TYR A 670 30.31 43.43 1.61
N PHE A 671 29.74 43.92 0.51
CA PHE A 671 28.76 45.00 0.56
C PHE A 671 27.36 44.48 0.85
N GLU A 672 26.61 45.20 1.68
CA GLU A 672 25.17 45.04 1.85
C GLU A 672 24.46 46.39 1.76
N ILE A 673 23.14 46.41 1.62
CA ILE A 673 22.37 47.65 1.75
C ILE A 673 22.40 48.06 3.22
N ARG A 674 22.76 49.32 3.48
CA ARG A 674 22.79 49.88 4.82
C ARG A 674 21.43 49.70 5.50
N LYS A 675 21.44 49.11 6.69
CA LYS A 675 20.26 48.95 7.52
C LYS A 675 20.22 50.11 8.51
N GLU A 676 19.20 50.95 8.43
CA GLU A 676 18.93 51.98 9.43
C GLU A 676 17.75 51.50 10.28
N ASN A 677 18.06 50.78 11.36
CA ASN A 677 17.08 50.22 12.30
C ASN A 677 17.37 50.62 13.76
N TYR A 678 18.07 51.74 13.95
CA TYR A 678 18.41 52.34 15.24
C TYR A 678 17.80 53.75 15.37
#